data_AF-A0AA96JN31-F1
#
_entry.id   AF-A0AA96JN31-F1
#
_cell.length_a   1.000
_cell.length_b   1.000
_cell.length_c   1.000
_cell.angle_alpha   90.00
_cell.angle_beta   90.00
_cell.angle_gamma   90.00
#
_symmetry.space_group_name_H-M   'P 1'
#
loop_
_entity.id
_entity.type
_entity.pdbx_description
1 polymer ?
#
loop_
_entity_poly.entity_id
_entity_poly.type
_entity_poly.pdbx_seq_one_letter_code
_entity_poly.pdbx_strand_id
1 'polypeptide(L)'
;MSARVLSDLLFPPPRPAAPEPTLLPWLARWADPADLPRIAQAAAGLAATVDPGWPPIAEAVAEVLARRIRDPGQLDALVAALPPLAGRLAAGPATRSDVQREPPETLVYRALGGRAGPGGLHAPAASGADRTPRPASDVPLDSAWGRLHSLAEAAPPDIPPLANLTLLADLLTGRAEQPGALSASEAAYLLPYLDPRSGLRHERARQALDLVEAALREEADWYAAALATRAAPYLDEEQRRHLRSIADRAAADPWDGHLRALSLTARLPWPSASAETAAAHPAGPALDHAFATADPLAVAELCQEAVESVITHHTGDAGWQTPQSDWWTGPPGGIPADHPGTEAQPTPPSPADAAARQVPMSATEPVAEPARYVNAHIVLPHEPAAPVDRYRPLRPATRYAVRVGIGPAEAGSLIDRPAPFPSALLLPSADGHWLDVTAASSDLQVDRAPAALFLPRHGAAWACRCPPGSSQHRCHQFERTSYVLLGLRSAHTPGTGRLRVAIHHRGHLLQSFQISVETGTDAMRAWPAAALYGTEDYADSADFNDVGTRSPRELSVVTGAPDGTFWIRWGTDSTGELSVFTGEAQLGGAMRDFREALWDAHLAVISQQQSADDPGNPDGQQDYRAHLTHLALLGRTLYHALRGMVEPGLPAPTDQPRTIQVARVQNSAYVFPWAGVYDLPLNDPRPHPDTGADAAHWYKPCPVLDHWQRDVIEGGYPYACPHRAEHRLDTLCPYGFWGFRYVIEVPPSALSRPSLRLEIPYGDTADLVVGHTLSKRLDVPAITAHLNRVADRLPGFTVQSCSSAGDLGHALARRDLQLVYFLCHGLRGSRHSPHVGPVVEIGVDEEISTNQITVWNDHLWVNQPEHWSVTAPLVIINGCHTAEISPEALVSFVDAFSRAGSAGVIGTEIMINQNVAAEAAELFIGHFADPDGVDVGEAIRRMRLDLLAKGNVTGLAYTPYCSSELRLSRVPAVQGAGTAESRAGSARPWPADRTPAGSAQ
;
A
#
# COMPACT_ATOMS: atom_id res chain seq x y z
N MET A 1 -13.84 23.88 20.40
CA MET A 1 -13.08 25.09 20.74
C MET A 1 -13.92 26.29 20.33
N SER A 2 -14.14 27.31 21.17
CA SER A 2 -14.99 28.45 20.79
C SER A 2 -14.22 29.46 19.94
N ALA A 3 -14.91 30.27 19.13
CA ALA A 3 -14.30 31.35 18.33
C ALA A 3 -13.45 32.29 19.19
N ARG A 4 -13.87 32.54 20.43
CA ARG A 4 -13.09 33.28 21.43
C ARG A 4 -11.78 32.60 21.83
N VAL A 5 -11.79 31.29 22.07
CA VAL A 5 -10.55 30.54 22.40
C VAL A 5 -9.61 30.50 21.20
N LEU A 6 -10.14 30.36 19.98
CA LEU A 6 -9.31 30.49 18.78
C LEU A 6 -8.76 31.91 18.65
N SER A 7 -9.57 32.94 18.87
CA SER A 7 -9.14 34.35 18.84
C SER A 7 -8.06 34.63 19.88
N ASP A 8 -8.18 34.11 21.10
CA ASP A 8 -7.17 34.28 22.15
C ASP A 8 -5.86 33.54 21.81
N LEU A 9 -5.94 32.44 21.05
CA LEU A 9 -4.78 31.73 20.48
C LEU A 9 -4.18 32.42 19.25
N LEU A 10 -5.02 33.08 18.45
CA LEU A 10 -4.64 33.82 17.24
C LEU A 10 -4.05 35.19 17.58
N PHE A 11 -4.51 35.81 18.66
CA PHE A 11 -4.21 37.18 19.07
C PHE A 11 -4.02 37.25 20.58
N PRO A 12 -2.93 36.69 21.12
CA PRO A 12 -2.59 36.97 22.50
C PRO A 12 -2.41 38.49 22.68
N PRO A 13 -2.68 39.02 23.89
CA PRO A 13 -2.61 40.45 24.14
C PRO A 13 -1.27 41.03 23.65
N PRO A 14 -1.29 42.17 22.91
CA PRO A 14 -0.12 42.71 22.26
C PRO A 14 0.99 42.99 23.27
N ARG A 15 2.20 42.48 23.00
CA ARG A 15 3.40 42.73 23.82
C ARG A 15 4.33 43.67 23.04
N PRO A 16 4.87 44.73 23.67
CA PRO A 16 5.55 45.83 22.97
C PRO A 16 6.89 45.45 22.30
N ALA A 17 7.39 44.22 22.43
CA ALA A 17 8.70 43.79 21.93
C ALA A 17 8.70 42.48 21.12
N ALA A 18 7.56 41.78 21.01
CA ALA A 18 7.48 40.51 20.30
C ALA A 18 6.39 40.58 19.21
N PRO A 19 6.65 40.09 18.00
CA PRO A 19 5.62 40.04 16.98
C PRO A 19 4.53 39.02 17.35
N GLU A 20 3.31 39.35 16.98
CA GLU A 20 2.14 38.53 17.28
C GLU A 20 2.26 37.15 16.62
N PRO A 21 1.92 36.05 17.33
CA PRO A 21 1.76 34.76 16.69
C PRO A 21 0.70 34.86 15.61
N THR A 22 0.97 34.24 14.47
CA THR A 22 -0.02 34.19 13.41
C THR A 22 -0.12 32.76 12.93
N LEU A 23 -1.35 32.30 12.89
CA LEU A 23 -1.72 31.09 12.18
C LEU A 23 -2.10 31.42 10.73
N LEU A 24 -1.65 32.53 10.15
CA LEU A 24 -1.99 32.90 8.76
C LEU A 24 -1.65 31.80 7.73
N PRO A 25 -0.50 31.10 7.79
CA PRO A 25 -0.24 29.98 6.89
C PRO A 25 -1.19 28.80 7.12
N TRP A 26 -1.64 28.61 8.35
CA TRP A 26 -2.61 27.58 8.70
C TRP A 26 -4.02 27.98 8.24
N LEU A 27 -4.45 29.23 8.43
CA LEU A 27 -5.69 29.80 7.88
C LEU A 27 -5.70 29.71 6.36
N ALA A 28 -4.58 30.06 5.69
CA ALA A 28 -4.44 29.92 4.24
C ALA A 28 -4.65 28.49 3.74
N ARG A 29 -4.43 27.47 4.58
CA ARG A 29 -4.63 26.06 4.24
C ARG A 29 -6.10 25.66 4.25
N TRP A 30 -6.88 26.26 5.16
CA TRP A 30 -8.25 25.84 5.46
C TRP A 30 -9.34 26.82 5.00
N ALA A 31 -9.00 28.09 4.79
CA ALA A 31 -9.96 29.13 4.39
C ALA A 31 -10.58 28.88 3.02
N ASP A 32 -11.73 29.50 2.75
CA ASP A 32 -12.35 29.50 1.44
C ASP A 32 -11.40 30.14 0.40
N PRO A 33 -11.32 29.62 -0.85
CA PRO A 33 -10.56 30.24 -1.93
C PRO A 33 -10.82 31.74 -2.11
N ALA A 34 -12.03 32.23 -1.83
CA ALA A 34 -12.39 33.65 -1.93
C ALA A 34 -11.68 34.53 -0.88
N ASP A 35 -11.28 33.98 0.26
CA ASP A 35 -10.60 34.71 1.34
C ASP A 35 -9.07 34.71 1.20
N LEU A 36 -8.52 33.90 0.29
CA LEU A 36 -7.08 33.80 0.07
C LEU A 36 -6.39 35.14 -0.26
N PRO A 37 -6.95 36.05 -1.09
CA PRO A 37 -6.36 37.36 -1.32
C PRO A 37 -6.31 38.23 -0.06
N ARG A 38 -7.33 38.12 0.80
CA ARG A 38 -7.41 38.86 2.08
C ARG A 38 -6.35 38.35 3.06
N ILE A 39 -6.14 37.04 3.13
CA ILE A 39 -5.08 36.41 3.92
C ILE A 39 -3.69 36.84 3.42
N ALA A 40 -3.49 36.91 2.11
CA ALA A 40 -2.24 37.39 1.52
C ALA A 40 -1.95 38.85 1.90
N GLN A 41 -2.97 39.71 1.84
CA GLN A 41 -2.86 41.12 2.26
C GLN A 41 -2.55 41.26 3.75
N ALA A 42 -3.20 40.46 4.60
CA ALA A 42 -2.92 40.44 6.03
C ALA A 42 -1.47 40.02 6.32
N ALA A 43 -0.98 38.98 5.63
CA ALA A 43 0.41 38.53 5.75
C ALA A 43 1.42 39.58 5.30
N ALA A 44 1.11 40.32 4.23
CA ALA A 44 1.94 41.41 3.73
C ALA A 44 1.96 42.61 4.69
N GLY A 45 0.80 43.00 5.23
CA GLY A 45 0.69 44.06 6.22
C GLY A 45 1.47 43.74 7.49
N LEU A 46 1.36 42.50 7.97
CA LEU A 46 2.15 42.06 9.12
C LEU A 46 3.65 42.10 8.84
N ALA A 47 4.10 41.59 7.69
CA ALA A 47 5.51 41.61 7.32
C ALA A 47 6.11 43.03 7.26
N ALA A 48 5.27 44.06 7.05
CA ALA A 48 5.69 45.47 7.07
C ALA A 48 5.79 46.07 8.48
N THR A 49 5.17 45.45 9.49
CA THR A 49 5.12 45.96 10.88
C THR A 49 6.11 45.29 11.83
N VAL A 50 6.63 44.13 11.45
CA VAL A 50 7.56 43.33 12.27
C VAL A 50 9.01 43.70 11.92
N ASP A 51 9.90 43.60 12.92
CA ASP A 51 11.36 43.66 12.75
C ASP A 51 11.79 42.88 11.47
N PRO A 52 12.71 43.39 10.61
CA PRO A 52 12.99 42.86 9.27
C PRO A 52 13.42 41.38 9.23
N GLY A 53 13.63 40.78 10.41
CA GLY A 53 13.95 39.39 10.62
C GLY A 53 12.78 38.40 10.49
N TRP A 54 11.49 38.81 10.40
CA TRP A 54 10.36 37.86 10.30
C TRP A 54 9.67 37.65 8.92
N PRO A 55 10.39 37.35 7.83
CA PRO A 55 9.80 36.91 6.55
C PRO A 55 9.00 35.58 6.50
N PRO A 56 9.16 34.58 7.41
CA PRO A 56 8.61 33.24 7.17
C PRO A 56 7.10 33.18 7.05
N ILE A 57 6.36 34.10 7.65
CA ILE A 57 4.89 34.06 7.67
C ILE A 57 4.34 34.42 6.30
N ALA A 58 4.80 35.52 5.70
CA ALA A 58 4.41 35.89 4.35
C ALA A 58 4.87 34.84 3.32
N GLU A 59 6.07 34.29 3.51
CA GLU A 59 6.61 33.21 2.66
C GLU A 59 5.81 31.91 2.80
N ALA A 60 5.44 31.50 4.02
CA ALA A 60 4.65 30.30 4.28
C ALA A 60 3.20 30.45 3.81
N VAL A 61 2.58 31.63 3.98
CA VAL A 61 1.28 31.94 3.40
C VAL A 61 1.36 31.81 1.89
N ALA A 62 2.35 32.41 1.25
CA ALA A 62 2.49 32.34 -0.20
C ALA A 62 2.75 30.92 -0.72
N GLU A 63 3.54 30.11 0.00
CA GLU A 63 3.75 28.70 -0.32
C GLU A 63 2.42 27.92 -0.30
N VAL A 64 1.59 28.16 0.71
CA VAL A 64 0.27 27.50 0.83
C VAL A 64 -0.68 27.97 -0.28
N LEU A 65 -0.69 29.27 -0.58
CA LEU A 65 -1.52 29.86 -1.62
C LEU A 65 -1.15 29.35 -3.01
N ALA A 66 0.15 29.23 -3.31
CA ALA A 66 0.67 28.69 -4.57
C ALA A 66 0.18 27.26 -4.87
N ARG A 67 -0.08 26.46 -3.83
CA ARG A 67 -0.58 25.09 -3.98
C ARG A 67 -2.09 25.01 -4.15
N ARG A 68 -2.83 26.01 -3.68
CA ARG A 68 -4.32 26.00 -3.67
C ARG A 68 -4.93 26.72 -4.86
N ILE A 69 -4.29 27.79 -5.35
CA ILE A 69 -4.85 28.63 -6.40
C ILE A 69 -4.62 27.98 -7.76
N ARG A 70 -5.71 27.73 -8.48
CA ARG A 70 -5.70 27.24 -9.86
C ARG A 70 -6.16 28.27 -10.88
N ASP A 71 -6.75 29.38 -10.42
CA ASP A 71 -7.23 30.48 -11.25
C ASP A 71 -6.14 31.54 -11.45
N PRO A 72 -5.73 31.83 -12.70
CA PRO A 72 -4.77 32.89 -13.02
C PRO A 72 -5.19 34.28 -12.49
N GLY A 73 -6.49 34.61 -12.45
CA GLY A 73 -6.94 35.94 -11.98
C GLY A 73 -6.73 36.16 -10.49
N GLN A 74 -6.94 35.11 -9.69
CA GLN A 74 -6.63 35.12 -8.25
C GLN A 74 -5.12 35.18 -8.00
N LEU A 75 -4.33 34.59 -8.90
CA LEU A 75 -2.87 34.61 -8.84
C LEU A 75 -2.31 36.02 -8.99
N ASP A 76 -2.83 36.79 -9.95
CA ASP A 76 -2.42 38.18 -10.20
C ASP A 76 -2.74 39.09 -8.99
N ALA A 77 -3.91 38.91 -8.37
CA ALA A 77 -4.28 39.62 -7.15
C ALA A 77 -3.32 39.29 -5.97
N LEU A 78 -2.87 38.04 -5.89
CA LEU A 78 -1.91 37.59 -4.89
C LEU A 78 -0.52 38.18 -5.10
N VAL A 79 -0.08 38.21 -6.36
CA VAL A 79 1.18 38.79 -6.82
C VAL A 79 1.26 40.28 -6.48
N ALA A 80 0.13 40.99 -6.60
CA ALA A 80 0.02 42.38 -6.19
C ALA A 80 0.03 42.57 -4.66
N ALA A 81 -0.54 41.63 -3.89
CA ALA A 81 -0.63 41.69 -2.44
C ALA A 81 0.67 41.28 -1.72
N LEU A 82 1.48 40.41 -2.33
CA LEU A 82 2.75 39.91 -1.77
C LEU A 82 3.92 40.23 -2.72
N PRO A 83 4.34 41.50 -2.90
CA PRO A 83 5.28 41.91 -3.95
C PRO A 83 6.61 41.13 -4.01
N PRO A 84 7.24 40.66 -2.91
CA PRO A 84 8.42 39.81 -2.99
C PRO A 84 8.17 38.44 -3.66
N LEU A 85 6.93 37.96 -3.72
CA LEU A 85 6.55 36.63 -4.22
C LEU A 85 6.04 36.63 -5.67
N ALA A 86 5.91 37.80 -6.28
CA ALA A 86 5.51 38.01 -7.68
C ALA A 86 6.31 37.16 -8.69
N GLY A 87 7.60 36.95 -8.42
CA GLY A 87 8.50 36.21 -9.30
C GLY A 87 8.31 34.69 -9.30
N ARG A 88 7.58 34.11 -8.33
CA ARG A 88 7.41 32.65 -8.20
C ARG A 88 6.15 32.08 -8.86
N LEU A 89 5.14 32.91 -9.13
CA LEU A 89 3.81 32.43 -9.54
C LEU A 89 3.54 32.60 -11.05
N ALA A 90 4.30 33.44 -11.75
CA ALA A 90 4.18 33.61 -13.20
C ALA A 90 4.88 32.48 -13.98
N ALA A 91 4.29 31.29 -14.01
CA ALA A 91 4.66 30.24 -14.97
C ALA A 91 3.96 30.49 -16.33
N GLY A 92 4.36 31.57 -17.02
CA GLY A 92 3.88 31.88 -18.36
C GLY A 92 4.87 32.78 -19.10
N PRO A 93 4.96 32.70 -20.45
CA PRO A 93 5.90 33.49 -21.23
C PRO A 93 5.42 34.95 -21.32
N ALA A 94 5.56 35.72 -20.23
CA ALA A 94 5.27 37.14 -20.22
C ALA A 94 6.54 37.96 -20.50
N THR A 95 6.62 38.42 -21.75
CA THR A 95 7.18 39.69 -22.25
C THR A 95 8.45 40.29 -21.63
N ARG A 96 9.43 40.55 -22.52
CA ARG A 96 10.66 41.33 -22.36
C ARG A 96 10.54 42.52 -21.40
N SER A 97 10.84 42.29 -20.13
CA SER A 97 11.16 43.33 -19.15
C SER A 97 12.67 43.60 -19.17
N ASP A 98 13.07 44.84 -18.95
CA ASP A 98 14.46 45.27 -18.88
C ASP A 98 15.09 44.79 -17.57
N VAL A 99 15.84 43.68 -17.64
CA VAL A 99 16.52 43.01 -16.51
C VAL A 99 17.36 43.97 -15.66
N GLN A 100 17.84 45.09 -16.22
CA GLN A 100 18.62 46.08 -15.48
C GLN A 100 17.80 46.98 -14.54
N ARG A 101 16.47 46.97 -14.64
CA ARG A 101 15.57 47.80 -13.82
C ARG A 101 14.80 47.01 -12.77
N GLU A 102 14.95 45.69 -12.77
CA GLU A 102 14.25 44.84 -11.82
C GLU A 102 14.99 44.75 -10.48
N PRO A 103 14.27 44.67 -9.35
CA PRO A 103 14.89 44.51 -8.05
C PRO A 103 15.72 43.23 -7.97
N PRO A 104 16.90 43.27 -7.31
CA PRO A 104 17.76 42.11 -7.01
C PRO A 104 16.99 40.83 -6.63
N GLU A 105 16.08 40.95 -5.69
CA GLU A 105 15.24 39.87 -5.19
C GLU A 105 14.32 39.28 -6.26
N THR A 106 13.72 40.11 -7.11
CA THR A 106 12.81 39.69 -8.20
C THR A 106 13.55 38.83 -9.23
N LEU A 107 14.81 39.16 -9.51
CA LEU A 107 15.67 38.40 -10.40
C LEU A 107 16.08 37.04 -9.80
N VAL A 108 16.33 36.97 -8.48
CA VAL A 108 16.57 35.71 -7.76
C VAL A 108 15.35 34.80 -7.80
N TYR A 109 14.17 35.35 -7.55
CA TYR A 109 12.93 34.60 -7.63
C TYR A 109 12.68 34.03 -9.03
N ARG A 110 13.00 34.80 -10.09
CA ARG A 110 12.87 34.34 -11.48
C ARG A 110 13.91 33.27 -11.85
N ALA A 111 15.16 33.40 -11.38
CA ALA A 111 16.21 32.40 -11.58
C ALA A 111 15.87 31.05 -10.90
N LEU A 112 15.26 31.10 -9.71
CA LEU A 112 14.83 29.90 -8.98
C LEU A 112 13.55 29.27 -9.55
N GLY A 113 12.61 30.07 -10.08
CA GLY A 113 11.38 29.60 -10.74
C GLY A 113 11.60 28.87 -12.06
N GLY A 114 12.72 29.12 -12.75
CA GLY A 114 13.10 28.44 -14.00
C GLY A 114 13.47 26.95 -13.87
N ARG A 115 13.47 26.38 -12.65
CA ARG A 115 13.86 24.97 -12.39
C ARG A 115 12.78 23.92 -12.74
N ALA A 116 11.56 24.32 -13.12
CA ALA A 116 10.43 23.40 -13.30
C ALA A 116 10.12 22.98 -14.76
N GLY A 117 11.07 23.09 -15.70
CA GLY A 117 10.89 22.63 -17.09
C GLY A 117 12.08 21.81 -17.60
N PRO A 118 11.86 20.73 -18.38
CA PRO A 118 12.93 19.97 -19.02
C PRO A 118 13.49 20.78 -20.21
N GLY A 119 14.39 21.73 -19.93
CA GLY A 119 15.06 22.53 -20.96
C GLY A 119 15.87 23.68 -20.37
N GLY A 120 17.16 23.43 -20.08
CA GLY A 120 18.07 24.40 -19.47
C GLY A 120 18.29 25.66 -20.31
N LEU A 121 18.34 26.81 -19.63
CA LEU A 121 18.79 28.08 -20.18
C LEU A 121 20.32 28.05 -20.34
N HIS A 122 20.81 28.06 -21.59
CA HIS A 122 22.21 28.39 -21.88
C HIS A 122 22.39 29.91 -21.87
N ALA A 123 23.13 30.45 -20.90
CA ALA A 123 23.67 31.80 -20.97
C ALA A 123 25.00 31.80 -21.75
N PRO A 124 25.25 32.77 -22.65
CA PRO A 124 26.45 32.79 -23.48
C PRO A 124 27.67 33.27 -22.69
N ALA A 125 28.81 32.61 -22.92
CA ALA A 125 30.10 33.01 -22.37
C ALA A 125 30.56 34.34 -23.01
N ALA A 126 30.79 35.36 -22.20
CA ALA A 126 31.50 36.56 -22.60
C ALA A 126 33.00 36.40 -22.30
N SER A 127 33.81 36.32 -23.36
CA SER A 127 35.27 36.36 -23.31
C SER A 127 35.78 37.80 -23.35
N GLY A 128 36.82 38.11 -22.56
CA GLY A 128 37.63 39.33 -22.78
C GLY A 128 38.33 39.84 -21.53
N ALA A 129 39.65 39.66 -21.49
CA ALA A 129 40.53 40.17 -20.45
C ALA A 129 40.74 41.69 -20.54
N ASP A 130 40.81 42.39 -19.41
CA ASP A 130 41.94 43.28 -19.10
C ASP A 130 42.01 43.62 -17.59
N ARG A 131 43.24 43.71 -17.06
CA ARG A 131 43.56 43.92 -15.64
C ARG A 131 43.95 45.38 -15.39
N THR A 132 43.30 46.05 -14.45
CA THR A 132 43.96 47.02 -13.54
C THR A 132 43.27 46.99 -12.16
N PRO A 133 44.00 47.12 -11.03
CA PRO A 133 43.41 47.09 -9.70
C PRO A 133 42.93 48.49 -9.26
N ARG A 134 41.64 48.61 -8.96
CA ARG A 134 41.03 49.74 -8.22
C ARG A 134 40.65 49.30 -6.79
N PRO A 135 40.59 50.23 -5.81
CA PRO A 135 40.49 49.87 -4.40
C PRO A 135 39.12 49.29 -4.04
N ALA A 136 39.11 48.44 -3.01
CA ALA A 136 37.99 47.66 -2.52
C ALA A 136 36.78 48.52 -2.12
N SER A 137 35.71 48.50 -2.92
CA SER A 137 34.31 48.68 -2.44
C SER A 137 33.24 48.36 -3.49
N ASP A 138 33.56 48.21 -4.78
CA ASP A 138 32.58 47.76 -5.78
C ASP A 138 32.76 46.28 -6.11
N VAL A 139 32.03 45.40 -5.41
CA VAL A 139 31.79 44.04 -5.91
C VAL A 139 30.84 44.20 -7.10
N PRO A 140 31.23 43.86 -8.35
CA PRO A 140 30.30 43.91 -9.47
C PRO A 140 29.10 43.03 -9.13
N LEU A 141 27.88 43.57 -9.24
CA LEU A 141 26.62 42.86 -8.96
C LEU A 141 26.64 41.45 -9.58
N ASP A 142 27.15 41.30 -10.81
CA ASP A 142 27.31 40.02 -11.51
C ASP A 142 28.13 38.95 -10.75
N SER A 143 29.12 39.36 -9.95
CA SER A 143 29.97 38.46 -9.17
C SER A 143 29.39 38.08 -7.80
N ALA A 144 28.54 38.95 -7.21
CA ALA A 144 27.73 38.62 -6.05
C ALA A 144 26.60 37.66 -6.47
N TRP A 145 26.01 37.88 -7.65
CA TRP A 145 25.00 37.02 -8.23
C TRP A 145 25.49 35.63 -8.59
N GLY A 146 26.67 35.53 -9.22
CA GLY A 146 27.29 34.24 -9.48
C GLY A 146 27.49 33.42 -8.19
N ARG A 147 27.85 34.08 -7.07
CA ARG A 147 27.98 33.40 -5.77
C ARG A 147 26.64 33.01 -5.17
N LEU A 148 25.61 33.85 -5.29
CA LEU A 148 24.26 33.56 -4.79
C LEU A 148 23.65 32.38 -5.56
N HIS A 149 23.87 32.31 -6.88
CA HIS A 149 23.51 31.18 -7.72
C HIS A 149 24.27 29.91 -7.32
N SER A 150 25.60 29.99 -7.16
CA SER A 150 26.39 28.83 -6.72
C SER A 150 26.05 28.36 -5.31
N LEU A 151 25.67 29.24 -4.38
CA LEU A 151 25.18 28.87 -3.05
C LEU A 151 23.79 28.25 -3.11
N ALA A 152 22.90 28.73 -3.98
CA ALA A 152 21.60 28.10 -4.23
C ALA A 152 21.69 26.78 -5.02
N GLU A 153 22.78 26.54 -5.74
CA GLU A 153 23.12 25.26 -6.37
C GLU A 153 23.83 24.30 -5.40
N ALA A 154 24.61 24.81 -4.46
CA ALA A 154 25.31 24.03 -3.45
C ALA A 154 24.45 23.75 -2.20
N ALA A 155 23.38 24.52 -2.00
CA ALA A 155 22.39 24.26 -0.96
C ALA A 155 21.74 22.89 -1.20
N PRO A 156 21.77 21.96 -0.23
CA PRO A 156 21.07 20.69 -0.35
C PRO A 156 19.59 20.90 -0.75
N PRO A 157 18.99 19.99 -1.53
CA PRO A 157 17.60 20.09 -1.98
C PRO A 157 16.57 20.18 -0.83
N ASP A 158 17.03 19.96 0.41
CA ASP A 158 16.26 19.93 1.65
C ASP A 158 16.28 21.27 2.41
N ILE A 159 16.96 22.31 1.89
CA ILE A 159 16.92 23.67 2.46
C ILE A 159 15.70 24.41 1.90
N PRO A 160 14.78 24.93 2.74
CA PRO A 160 13.62 25.67 2.26
C PRO A 160 14.03 26.77 1.27
N PRO A 161 13.39 26.87 0.10
CA PRO A 161 13.75 27.86 -0.88
C PRO A 161 13.39 29.25 -0.36
N LEU A 162 14.46 29.95 0.06
CA LEU A 162 14.55 31.33 0.50
C LEU A 162 13.90 31.65 1.84
N ALA A 163 14.73 31.91 2.85
CA ALA A 163 14.38 32.77 3.96
C ALA A 163 15.23 34.03 3.85
N ASN A 164 14.57 35.19 3.80
CA ASN A 164 15.18 36.51 3.94
C ASN A 164 16.36 36.79 3.00
N LEU A 165 16.06 37.18 1.75
CA LEU A 165 17.07 37.54 0.75
C LEU A 165 18.00 38.68 1.20
N THR A 166 17.52 39.60 2.04
CA THR A 166 18.33 40.64 2.66
C THR A 166 19.42 40.05 3.54
N LEU A 167 19.09 39.03 4.34
CA LEU A 167 20.08 38.32 5.16
C LEU A 167 21.04 37.47 4.35
N LEU A 168 20.57 36.86 3.27
CA LEU A 168 21.45 36.17 2.33
C LEU A 168 22.41 37.15 1.64
N ALA A 169 21.93 38.34 1.27
CA ALA A 169 22.77 39.40 0.72
C ALA A 169 23.79 39.91 1.77
N ASP A 170 23.39 40.09 3.02
CA ASP A 170 24.28 40.46 4.12
C ASP A 170 25.33 39.37 4.41
N LEU A 171 24.96 38.09 4.29
CA LEU A 171 25.90 36.96 4.34
C LEU A 171 26.92 37.02 3.20
N LEU A 172 26.45 37.31 2.00
CA LEU A 172 27.26 37.33 0.78
C LEU A 172 28.20 38.53 0.67
N THR A 173 27.80 39.67 1.24
CA THR A 173 28.65 40.87 1.32
C THR A 173 29.66 40.80 2.46
N GLY A 174 29.67 39.70 3.25
CA GLY A 174 30.53 39.54 4.42
C GLY A 174 30.10 40.39 5.62
N ARG A 175 28.96 41.10 5.51
CA ARG A 175 28.39 41.87 6.62
C ARG A 175 27.96 40.95 7.75
N ALA A 176 27.40 39.77 7.45
CA ALA A 176 27.02 38.77 8.46
C ALA A 176 28.22 38.20 9.24
N GLU A 177 29.45 38.34 8.73
CA GLU A 177 30.67 37.90 9.41
C GLU A 177 31.21 38.96 10.38
N GLN A 178 30.73 40.21 10.30
CA GLN A 178 31.14 41.29 11.18
C GLN A 178 30.47 41.15 12.57
N PRO A 179 31.23 41.24 13.67
CA PRO A 179 30.66 41.23 15.02
C PRO A 179 29.63 42.35 15.22
N GLY A 180 28.42 42.00 15.66
CA GLY A 180 27.34 42.96 15.94
C GLY A 180 26.60 43.52 14.72
N ALA A 181 26.93 43.08 13.49
CA ALA A 181 26.25 43.56 12.28
C ALA A 181 24.87 42.95 12.04
N LEU A 182 24.58 41.83 12.72
CA LEU A 182 23.28 41.17 12.73
C LEU A 182 22.65 41.31 14.11
N SER A 183 21.35 41.53 14.12
CA SER A 183 20.52 41.29 15.29
C SER A 183 20.52 39.79 15.66
N ALA A 184 20.13 39.49 16.89
CA ALA A 184 20.09 38.12 17.38
C ALA A 184 19.06 37.26 16.62
N SER A 185 17.98 37.86 16.11
CA SER A 185 16.94 37.18 15.34
C SER A 185 17.49 36.74 13.98
N GLU A 186 18.17 37.64 13.29
CA GLU A 186 18.86 37.40 12.02
C GLU A 186 19.91 36.26 12.13
N ALA A 187 20.59 36.15 13.27
CA ALA A 187 21.52 35.05 13.55
C ALA A 187 20.84 33.67 13.53
N ALA A 188 19.64 33.54 14.09
CA ALA A 188 18.87 32.30 14.05
C ALA A 188 18.41 31.94 12.62
N TYR A 189 18.04 32.94 11.83
CA TYR A 189 17.56 32.76 10.46
C TYR A 189 18.65 32.31 9.48
N LEU A 190 19.90 32.67 9.74
CA LEU A 190 21.03 32.29 8.90
C LEU A 190 21.52 30.85 9.11
N LEU A 191 21.17 30.20 10.23
CA LEU A 191 21.64 28.85 10.58
C LEU A 191 21.57 27.79 9.45
N PRO A 192 20.51 27.74 8.62
CA PRO A 192 20.44 26.80 7.50
C PRO A 192 21.52 27.02 6.43
N TYR A 193 22.03 28.24 6.31
CA TYR A 193 22.94 28.65 5.24
C TYR A 193 24.42 28.63 5.65
N LEU A 194 24.69 28.39 6.94
CA LEU A 194 26.05 28.34 7.45
C LEU A 194 26.63 26.94 7.33
N ASP A 195 27.89 26.86 6.90
CA ASP A 195 28.63 25.60 6.81
C ASP A 195 28.61 24.88 8.18
N PRO A 196 28.14 23.62 8.24
CA PRO A 196 28.17 22.78 9.45
C PRO A 196 29.52 22.74 10.16
N ARG A 197 30.62 22.92 9.42
CA ARG A 197 31.99 22.85 9.92
C ARG A 197 32.54 24.20 10.36
N SER A 198 31.82 25.30 10.10
CA SER A 198 32.27 26.63 10.47
C SER A 198 32.06 26.90 11.96
N GLY A 199 33.04 27.55 12.60
CA GLY A 199 32.87 28.08 13.96
C GLY A 199 31.73 29.11 14.04
N LEU A 200 31.46 29.80 12.93
CA LEU A 200 30.39 30.79 12.79
C LEU A 200 29.00 30.17 13.05
N ARG A 201 28.70 28.99 12.49
CA ARG A 201 27.43 28.31 12.77
C ARG A 201 27.23 28.00 14.24
N HIS A 202 28.27 27.49 14.89
CA HIS A 202 28.22 27.17 16.32
C HIS A 202 28.02 28.44 17.18
N GLU A 203 28.65 29.57 16.81
CA GLU A 203 28.43 30.86 17.45
C GLU A 203 26.99 31.39 17.25
N ARG A 204 26.48 31.37 16.01
CA ARG A 204 25.12 31.82 15.70
C ARG A 204 24.05 30.95 16.36
N ALA A 205 24.30 29.65 16.49
CA ALA A 205 23.40 28.74 17.20
C ALA A 205 23.34 29.07 18.70
N ARG A 206 24.46 29.49 19.30
CA ARG A 206 24.46 29.96 20.69
C ARG A 206 23.68 31.26 20.86
N GLN A 207 23.90 32.23 19.96
CA GLN A 207 23.15 33.50 19.96
C GLN A 207 21.64 33.27 19.79
N ALA A 208 21.24 32.32 18.93
CA ALA A 208 19.84 31.94 18.78
C ALA A 208 19.26 31.37 20.09
N LEU A 209 20.01 30.53 20.81
CA LEU A 209 19.57 30.01 22.12
C LEU A 209 19.50 31.09 23.19
N ASP A 210 20.45 32.02 23.22
CA ASP A 210 20.42 33.17 24.14
C ASP A 210 19.17 34.05 23.87
N LEU A 211 18.78 34.17 22.60
CA LEU A 211 17.56 34.88 22.21
C LEU A 211 16.29 34.12 22.59
N VAL A 212 16.26 32.79 22.44
CA VAL A 212 15.14 31.96 22.94
C VAL A 212 14.97 32.16 24.45
N GLU A 213 16.05 32.16 25.21
CA GLU A 213 16.01 32.39 26.66
C GLU A 213 15.62 33.83 27.03
N ALA A 214 16.06 34.83 26.26
CA ALA A 214 15.61 36.21 26.44
C ALA A 214 14.10 36.36 26.16
N ALA A 215 13.62 35.78 25.07
CA ALA A 215 12.20 35.80 24.71
C ALA A 215 11.33 35.16 25.79
N LEU A 216 11.73 34.03 26.37
CA LEU A 216 11.00 33.41 27.50
C LEU A 216 10.99 34.29 28.76
N ARG A 217 12.07 35.01 29.06
CA ARG A 217 12.12 35.94 30.21
C ARG A 217 11.22 37.16 30.02
N GLU A 218 11.02 37.57 28.78
CA GLU A 218 10.07 38.62 28.39
C GLU A 218 8.65 38.08 28.18
N GLU A 219 8.42 36.81 28.55
CA GLU A 219 7.15 36.08 28.43
C GLU A 219 6.62 36.09 26.97
N ALA A 220 7.53 36.08 26.00
CA ALA A 220 7.25 35.96 24.57
C ALA A 220 7.38 34.49 24.12
N ASP A 221 6.59 33.60 24.72
CA ASP A 221 6.76 32.14 24.59
C ASP A 221 6.63 31.64 23.15
N TRP A 222 5.71 32.22 22.38
CA TRP A 222 5.59 31.98 20.94
C TRP A 222 6.88 32.32 20.19
N TYR A 223 7.45 33.50 20.46
CA TYR A 223 8.65 33.94 19.77
C TYR A 223 9.83 33.03 20.09
N ALA A 224 9.95 32.64 21.35
CA ALA A 224 10.92 31.65 21.79
C ALA A 224 10.76 30.32 21.05
N ALA A 225 9.51 29.84 20.86
CA ALA A 225 9.23 28.64 20.09
C ALA A 225 9.55 28.77 18.60
N ALA A 226 9.24 29.89 17.96
CA ALA A 226 9.58 30.13 16.56
C ALA A 226 11.10 30.12 16.33
N LEU A 227 11.85 30.81 17.19
CA LEU A 227 13.32 30.81 17.18
C LEU A 227 13.89 29.41 17.45
N ALA A 228 13.33 28.69 18.42
CA ALA A 228 13.74 27.33 18.73
C ALA A 228 13.46 26.35 17.58
N THR A 229 12.30 26.45 16.93
CA THR A 229 11.92 25.64 15.77
C THR A 229 12.88 25.87 14.61
N ARG A 230 13.25 27.13 14.34
CA ARG A 230 14.26 27.45 13.31
C ARG A 230 15.63 26.87 13.67
N ALA A 231 16.07 27.06 14.92
CA ALA A 231 17.42 26.69 15.32
C ALA A 231 17.60 25.18 15.51
N ALA A 232 16.60 24.48 16.04
CA ALA A 232 16.70 23.11 16.53
C ALA A 232 17.30 22.10 15.52
N PRO A 233 16.94 22.09 14.23
CA PRO A 233 17.58 21.22 13.23
C PRO A 233 19.10 21.37 13.16
N TYR A 234 19.61 22.55 13.47
CA TYR A 234 20.99 22.92 13.26
C TYR A 234 21.87 22.86 14.50
N LEU A 235 21.27 22.58 15.67
CA LEU A 235 21.96 22.47 16.95
C LEU A 235 22.72 21.14 17.09
N ASP A 236 23.91 21.21 17.66
CA ASP A 236 24.66 20.05 18.14
C ASP A 236 24.09 19.50 19.46
N GLU A 237 24.63 18.39 19.98
CA GLU A 237 24.09 17.73 21.19
C GLU A 237 24.30 18.57 22.47
N GLU A 238 25.32 19.43 22.52
CA GLU A 238 25.52 20.34 23.65
C GLU A 238 24.48 21.46 23.63
N GLN A 239 24.30 22.07 22.47
CA GLN A 239 23.30 23.11 22.23
C GLN A 239 21.87 22.59 22.43
N ARG A 240 21.57 21.36 22.03
CA ARG A 240 20.28 20.71 22.33
C ARG A 240 20.07 20.49 23.82
N ARG A 241 21.12 20.11 24.56
CA ARG A 241 21.05 20.05 26.03
C ARG A 241 20.79 21.45 26.62
N HIS A 242 21.36 22.50 26.04
CA HIS A 242 21.09 23.85 26.46
C HIS A 242 19.63 24.26 26.19
N LEU A 243 19.09 23.99 25.00
CA LEU A 243 17.68 24.22 24.69
C LEU A 243 16.73 23.45 25.63
N ARG A 244 17.06 22.20 25.98
CA ARG A 244 16.32 21.43 27.01
C ARG A 244 16.33 22.14 28.36
N SER A 245 17.50 22.64 28.76
CA SER A 245 17.66 23.35 30.03
C SER A 245 16.91 24.67 30.06
N ILE A 246 16.83 25.38 28.93
CA ILE A 246 15.98 26.58 28.76
C ILE A 246 14.51 26.19 28.93
N ALA A 247 14.07 25.12 28.26
CA ALA A 247 12.70 24.61 28.37
C ALA A 247 12.34 24.17 29.81
N ASP A 248 13.27 23.53 30.53
CA ASP A 248 13.09 23.12 31.93
C ASP A 248 12.86 24.31 32.89
N ARG A 249 13.34 25.51 32.54
CA ARG A 249 13.24 26.73 33.36
C ARG A 249 12.04 27.61 32.99
N ALA A 250 11.43 27.40 31.83
CA ALA A 250 10.25 28.13 31.40
C ALA A 250 9.06 27.86 32.34
N ALA A 251 8.14 28.82 32.47
CA ALA A 251 6.94 28.64 33.28
C ALA A 251 6.08 27.48 32.74
N ALA A 252 5.30 26.84 33.62
CA ALA A 252 4.45 25.70 33.28
C ALA A 252 3.28 26.13 32.38
N ASP A 253 3.47 26.05 31.07
CA ASP A 253 2.54 26.41 29.99
C ASP A 253 2.83 25.50 28.78
N PRO A 254 1.94 25.29 27.77
CA PRO A 254 2.12 24.27 26.74
C PRO A 254 3.36 24.47 25.85
N TRP A 255 4.05 25.60 26.00
CA TRP A 255 5.31 25.93 25.34
C TRP A 255 6.52 25.18 25.91
N ASP A 256 6.54 24.79 27.19
CA ASP A 256 7.67 24.08 27.80
C ASP A 256 7.85 22.67 27.21
N GLY A 257 6.74 21.94 27.11
CA GLY A 257 6.66 20.62 26.49
C GLY A 257 6.99 20.69 25.00
N HIS A 258 6.58 21.77 24.34
CA HIS A 258 6.88 21.99 22.93
C HIS A 258 8.37 22.26 22.68
N LEU A 259 8.99 23.18 23.42
CA LEU A 259 10.43 23.46 23.34
C LEU A 259 11.28 22.22 23.69
N ARG A 260 10.88 21.48 24.73
CA ARG A 260 11.50 20.21 25.09
C ARG A 260 11.39 19.22 23.93
N ALA A 261 10.23 19.12 23.29
CA ALA A 261 10.04 18.24 22.15
C ALA A 261 10.95 18.64 20.97
N LEU A 262 10.98 19.92 20.57
CA LEU A 262 11.84 20.42 19.49
C LEU A 262 13.31 20.07 19.70
N SER A 263 13.81 20.21 20.93
CA SER A 263 15.21 19.88 21.27
C SER A 263 15.59 18.41 21.04
N LEU A 264 14.62 17.50 21.16
CA LEU A 264 14.82 16.05 21.07
C LEU A 264 14.73 15.56 19.63
N THR A 265 13.92 16.23 18.80
CA THR A 265 13.33 15.60 17.63
C THR A 265 13.53 16.35 16.32
N ALA A 266 13.65 17.68 16.34
CA ALA A 266 13.95 18.47 15.15
C ALA A 266 15.43 18.29 14.79
N ARG A 267 15.75 17.18 14.11
CA ARG A 267 17.11 16.79 13.70
C ARG A 267 17.39 17.00 12.22
N LEU A 268 16.34 17.17 11.44
CA LEU A 268 16.42 17.39 10.01
C LEU A 268 15.89 18.80 9.69
N PRO A 269 16.44 19.46 8.66
CA PRO A 269 15.87 20.70 8.13
C PRO A 269 14.37 20.53 7.84
N TRP A 270 13.61 21.60 8.02
CA TRP A 270 12.20 21.60 7.65
C TRP A 270 12.08 21.53 6.12
N PRO A 271 11.17 20.70 5.58
CA PRO A 271 11.06 20.54 4.13
C PRO A 271 10.45 21.76 3.44
N SER A 272 9.84 22.69 4.20
CA SER A 272 9.29 23.94 3.67
C SER A 272 9.04 25.00 4.76
N ALA A 273 8.77 26.24 4.36
CA ALA A 273 8.45 27.34 5.29
C ALA A 273 7.10 27.11 5.98
N SER A 274 6.13 26.51 5.28
CA SER A 274 4.86 26.08 5.87
C SER A 274 5.06 24.98 6.93
N ALA A 275 5.95 24.01 6.68
CA ALA A 275 6.26 22.95 7.65
C ALA A 275 6.95 23.51 8.90
N GLU A 276 7.90 24.42 8.71
CA GLU A 276 8.59 25.14 9.79
C GLU A 276 7.59 25.94 10.65
N THR A 277 6.72 26.73 10.01
CA THR A 277 5.75 27.55 10.75
C THR A 277 4.73 26.70 11.50
N ALA A 278 4.28 25.59 10.90
CA ALA A 278 3.40 24.63 11.57
C ALA A 278 4.07 23.98 12.79
N ALA A 279 5.39 23.77 12.74
CA ALA A 279 6.18 23.23 13.85
C ALA A 279 6.50 24.26 14.94
N ALA A 280 6.32 25.57 14.68
CA ALA A 280 6.58 26.64 15.65
C ALA A 280 5.45 26.86 16.66
N HIS A 281 4.25 26.33 16.40
CA HIS A 281 3.07 26.58 17.21
C HIS A 281 2.52 25.28 17.85
N PRO A 282 2.42 25.17 19.19
CA PRO A 282 1.98 23.96 19.87
C PRO A 282 0.51 23.62 19.58
N ALA A 283 -0.31 24.61 19.24
CA ALA A 283 -1.72 24.36 18.88
C ALA A 283 -1.90 23.79 17.46
N GLY A 284 -0.90 23.83 16.57
CA GLY A 284 -1.05 23.40 15.17
C GLY A 284 -1.66 22.00 15.01
N PRO A 285 -1.10 20.96 15.66
CA PRO A 285 -1.66 19.61 15.59
C PRO A 285 -3.08 19.48 16.18
N ALA A 286 -3.37 20.20 17.26
CA ALA A 286 -4.70 20.18 17.87
C ALA A 286 -5.74 20.86 16.99
N LEU A 287 -5.34 21.93 16.30
CA LEU A 287 -6.16 22.64 15.32
C LEU A 287 -6.41 21.78 14.07
N ASP A 288 -5.39 21.12 13.53
CA ASP A 288 -5.55 20.21 12.39
C ASP A 288 -6.50 19.05 12.73
N HIS A 289 -6.40 18.47 13.94
CA HIS A 289 -7.32 17.43 14.38
C HIS A 289 -8.76 17.93 14.59
N ALA A 290 -8.92 19.10 15.23
CA ALA A 290 -10.22 19.71 15.42
C ALA A 290 -10.90 20.06 14.09
N PHE A 291 -10.16 20.54 13.10
CA PHE A 291 -10.70 20.95 11.80
C PHE A 291 -10.99 19.75 10.90
N ALA A 292 -10.20 18.67 10.97
CA ALA A 292 -10.46 17.44 10.22
C ALA A 292 -11.76 16.73 10.63
N THR A 293 -12.32 17.04 11.80
CA THR A 293 -13.54 16.44 12.34
C THR A 293 -14.71 17.42 12.43
N ALA A 294 -14.49 18.70 12.12
CA ALA A 294 -15.49 19.74 12.19
C ALA A 294 -16.34 19.83 10.91
N ASP A 295 -17.53 20.40 11.06
CA ASP A 295 -18.40 20.72 9.93
C ASP A 295 -17.72 21.76 9.01
N PRO A 296 -17.63 21.52 7.68
CA PRO A 296 -16.95 22.42 6.76
C PRO A 296 -17.49 23.86 6.76
N LEU A 297 -18.79 24.05 6.99
CA LEU A 297 -19.39 25.38 7.07
C LEU A 297 -18.92 26.12 8.32
N ALA A 298 -18.93 25.46 9.48
CA ALA A 298 -18.41 26.02 10.72
C ALA A 298 -16.91 26.35 10.64
N VAL A 299 -16.13 25.54 9.90
CA VAL A 299 -14.72 25.81 9.61
C VAL A 299 -14.56 27.08 8.76
N ALA A 300 -15.38 27.24 7.72
CA ALA A 300 -15.34 28.41 6.85
C ALA A 300 -15.72 29.71 7.60
N GLU A 301 -16.81 29.69 8.38
CA GLU A 301 -17.25 30.82 9.20
C GLU A 301 -16.15 31.26 10.18
N LEU A 302 -15.54 30.29 10.86
CA LEU A 302 -14.46 30.54 11.82
C LEU A 302 -13.19 31.09 11.15
N CYS A 303 -12.84 30.59 9.96
CA CYS A 303 -11.75 31.15 9.16
C CYS A 303 -12.06 32.59 8.73
N GLN A 304 -13.29 32.89 8.32
CA GLN A 304 -13.68 34.24 7.92
C GLN A 304 -13.59 35.22 9.10
N GLU A 305 -14.14 34.86 10.26
CA GLU A 305 -14.05 35.67 11.50
C GLU A 305 -12.59 35.94 11.88
N ALA A 306 -11.75 34.91 11.83
CA ALA A 306 -10.32 35.04 12.10
C ALA A 306 -9.64 36.01 11.13
N VAL A 307 -9.89 35.88 9.82
CA VAL A 307 -9.32 36.76 8.79
C VAL A 307 -9.78 38.21 8.97
N GLU A 308 -11.06 38.43 9.27
CA GLU A 308 -11.60 39.75 9.56
C GLU A 308 -10.95 40.39 10.80
N SER A 309 -10.74 39.60 11.85
CA SER A 309 -10.02 40.04 13.04
C SER A 309 -8.57 40.43 12.74
N VAL A 310 -7.82 39.60 11.98
CA VAL A 310 -6.42 39.92 11.59
C VAL A 310 -6.38 41.23 10.82
N ILE A 311 -7.25 41.39 9.83
CA ILE A 311 -7.27 42.56 8.96
C ILE A 311 -7.60 43.82 9.77
N THR A 312 -8.64 43.76 10.61
CA THR A 312 -9.05 44.89 11.44
C THR A 312 -7.91 45.34 12.37
N HIS A 313 -7.18 44.38 12.95
CA HIS A 313 -6.11 44.64 13.90
C HIS A 313 -4.85 45.23 13.24
N HIS A 314 -4.45 44.74 12.07
CA HIS A 314 -3.19 45.15 11.43
C HIS A 314 -3.32 46.20 10.32
N THR A 315 -4.49 46.39 9.73
CA THR A 315 -4.68 47.35 8.63
C THR A 315 -5.37 48.64 9.06
N GLY A 316 -6.12 48.63 10.18
CA GLY A 316 -6.89 49.77 10.68
C GLY A 316 -8.01 50.26 9.74
N ASP A 317 -8.90 51.13 10.22
CA ASP A 317 -9.95 51.79 9.42
C ASP A 317 -9.41 52.77 8.35
N ALA A 318 -8.10 53.00 8.32
CA ALA A 318 -7.44 53.82 7.31
C ALA A 318 -7.33 52.98 6.03
N GLY A 319 -8.37 53.03 5.19
CA GLY A 319 -8.47 52.29 3.93
C GLY A 319 -7.11 52.12 3.26
N TRP A 320 -6.71 50.85 3.11
CA TRP A 320 -5.42 50.44 2.56
C TRP A 320 -5.18 51.16 1.23
N GLN A 321 -4.34 52.18 1.24
CA GLN A 321 -3.72 52.70 0.03
C GLN A 321 -2.46 51.86 -0.16
N THR A 322 -2.37 51.15 -1.29
CA THR A 322 -1.13 50.56 -1.76
C THR A 322 -0.02 51.57 -1.48
N PRO A 323 1.01 51.26 -0.67
CA PRO A 323 2.07 52.22 -0.42
C PRO A 323 2.65 52.63 -1.77
N GLN A 324 2.40 53.88 -2.18
CA GLN A 324 3.11 54.48 -3.30
C GLN A 324 4.55 54.67 -2.82
N SER A 325 5.35 53.61 -2.89
CA SER A 325 6.82 53.57 -2.91
C SER A 325 7.60 54.68 -2.17
N ASP A 326 7.17 55.10 -0.98
CA ASP A 326 7.84 56.16 -0.19
C ASP A 326 9.09 55.66 0.57
N TRP A 327 9.58 54.45 0.27
CA TRP A 327 10.81 53.92 0.86
C TRP A 327 12.09 54.63 0.35
N TRP A 328 11.99 55.62 -0.56
CA TRP A 328 13.14 56.30 -1.16
C TRP A 328 12.89 57.78 -1.55
N THR A 329 13.56 58.74 -0.87
CA THR A 329 13.56 60.17 -1.24
C THR A 329 14.79 60.60 -2.08
N GLY A 330 14.57 60.88 -3.39
CA GLY A 330 15.13 61.93 -4.31
C GLY A 330 16.66 62.10 -4.56
N PRO A 331 17.12 62.80 -5.65
CA PRO A 331 16.45 63.92 -6.36
C PRO A 331 16.63 63.96 -7.93
N PRO A 332 16.37 65.06 -8.67
CA PRO A 332 15.05 65.49 -9.17
C PRO A 332 14.98 65.66 -10.72
N GLY A 333 13.80 65.46 -11.31
CA GLY A 333 13.54 65.80 -12.71
C GLY A 333 12.08 65.58 -13.08
N GLY A 334 11.26 66.62 -12.96
CA GLY A 334 9.84 66.56 -13.24
C GLY A 334 9.48 66.51 -14.73
N ILE A 335 8.21 66.22 -15.01
CA ILE A 335 7.38 66.69 -16.13
C ILE A 335 5.91 66.31 -15.79
N PRO A 336 4.91 67.11 -16.20
CA PRO A 336 3.65 67.25 -15.52
C PRO A 336 2.55 66.28 -15.99
N ALA A 337 1.56 66.13 -15.11
CA ALA A 337 0.33 65.38 -15.28
C ALA A 337 -0.58 65.98 -16.37
N ASP A 338 -1.22 65.09 -17.14
CA ASP A 338 -2.47 65.35 -17.85
C ASP A 338 -3.46 64.20 -17.53
N HIS A 339 -4.54 64.55 -16.82
CA HIS A 339 -5.80 63.83 -16.84
C HIS A 339 -6.71 64.49 -17.89
N PRO A 340 -7.54 63.73 -18.62
CA PRO A 340 -8.93 63.61 -18.15
C PRO A 340 -9.62 62.28 -18.51
N GLY A 341 -10.58 61.87 -17.68
CA GLY A 341 -11.51 60.79 -18.04
C GLY A 341 -12.32 60.28 -16.87
N THR A 342 -13.40 60.99 -16.55
CA THR A 342 -14.50 60.60 -15.68
C THR A 342 -15.00 59.16 -15.93
N GLU A 343 -14.88 58.28 -14.93
CA GLU A 343 -15.60 57.01 -14.88
C GLU A 343 -16.60 56.99 -13.72
N ALA A 344 -17.80 56.53 -14.05
CA ALA A 344 -19.00 56.57 -13.24
C ALA A 344 -18.91 55.59 -12.06
N GLN A 345 -19.46 56.01 -10.91
CA GLN A 345 -19.65 55.14 -9.76
C GLN A 345 -20.54 53.92 -10.13
N PRO A 346 -20.11 52.68 -9.85
CA PRO A 346 -20.99 51.52 -9.95
C PRO A 346 -21.96 51.52 -8.75
N THR A 347 -23.25 51.49 -9.06
CA THR A 347 -24.32 51.23 -8.09
C THR A 347 -24.15 49.83 -7.46
N PRO A 348 -24.43 49.67 -6.15
CA PRO A 348 -24.36 48.38 -5.49
C PRO A 348 -25.44 47.42 -6.05
N PRO A 349 -25.15 46.11 -6.16
CA PRO A 349 -26.11 45.14 -6.68
C PRO A 349 -27.31 44.98 -5.74
N SER A 350 -28.46 44.72 -6.36
CA SER A 350 -29.73 44.47 -5.67
C SER A 350 -29.67 43.17 -4.86
N PRO A 351 -30.37 43.06 -3.72
CA PRO A 351 -30.50 41.82 -2.96
C PRO A 351 -31.01 40.61 -3.78
N ALA A 352 -31.63 40.86 -4.94
CA ALA A 352 -32.08 39.81 -5.86
C ALA A 352 -30.93 39.14 -6.64
N ASP A 353 -29.82 39.85 -6.89
CA ASP A 353 -28.67 39.30 -7.62
C ASP A 353 -27.80 38.37 -6.74
N ALA A 354 -27.91 38.52 -5.42
CA ALA A 354 -27.25 37.63 -4.44
C ALA A 354 -27.93 36.26 -4.33
N ALA A 355 -29.25 36.17 -4.58
CA ALA A 355 -29.99 34.91 -4.50
C ALA A 355 -29.82 34.03 -5.76
N ALA A 356 -29.46 34.60 -6.91
CA ALA A 356 -29.28 33.88 -8.17
C ALA A 356 -27.87 33.29 -8.38
N ARG A 357 -26.93 33.51 -7.44
CA ARG A 357 -25.55 32.99 -7.46
C ARG A 357 -25.33 31.73 -6.61
N GLN A 358 -26.38 31.00 -6.25
CA GLN A 358 -26.21 29.64 -5.73
C GLN A 358 -25.79 28.71 -6.88
N VAL A 359 -24.50 28.76 -7.21
CA VAL A 359 -23.83 27.70 -7.96
C VAL A 359 -23.99 26.45 -7.10
N PRO A 360 -24.57 25.34 -7.62
CA PRO A 360 -24.56 24.10 -6.88
C PRO A 360 -23.09 23.79 -6.58
N MET A 361 -22.74 23.64 -5.31
CA MET A 361 -21.39 23.22 -4.91
C MET A 361 -21.06 21.98 -5.72
N SER A 362 -20.24 22.16 -6.75
CA SER A 362 -19.64 21.06 -7.48
C SER A 362 -18.90 20.29 -6.42
N ALA A 363 -19.34 19.05 -6.14
CA ALA A 363 -18.67 18.16 -5.23
C ALA A 363 -17.18 18.23 -5.58
N THR A 364 -16.41 18.83 -4.69
CA THR A 364 -14.98 19.02 -4.88
C THR A 364 -14.42 17.62 -5.08
N GLU A 365 -13.94 17.32 -6.28
CA GLU A 365 -13.27 16.03 -6.51
C GLU A 365 -12.21 15.87 -5.42
N PRO A 366 -12.23 14.78 -4.65
CA PRO A 366 -11.26 14.59 -3.58
C PRO A 366 -9.87 14.69 -4.19
N VAL A 367 -9.06 15.61 -3.69
CA VAL A 367 -7.67 15.77 -4.13
C VAL A 367 -7.00 14.41 -3.97
N ALA A 368 -6.66 13.76 -5.08
CA ALA A 368 -6.07 12.44 -5.07
C ALA A 368 -4.79 12.49 -4.23
N GLU A 369 -4.78 11.73 -3.13
CA GLU A 369 -3.58 11.63 -2.31
C GLU A 369 -2.42 11.07 -3.14
N PRO A 370 -1.18 11.55 -2.89
CA PRO A 370 -0.02 10.94 -3.51
C PRO A 370 0.06 9.46 -3.14
N ALA A 371 0.30 8.63 -4.14
CA ALA A 371 0.53 7.20 -3.96
C ALA A 371 1.65 6.97 -2.94
N ARG A 372 1.44 6.03 -2.02
CA ARG A 372 2.47 5.55 -1.10
C ARG A 372 3.18 4.36 -1.75
N TYR A 373 4.38 4.03 -1.31
CA TYR A 373 5.23 2.97 -1.83
C TYR A 373 6.00 2.38 -0.67
N VAL A 374 6.32 1.09 -0.75
CA VAL A 374 7.28 0.48 0.17
C VAL A 374 8.68 0.89 -0.24
N ASN A 375 9.38 1.54 0.68
CA ASN A 375 10.78 1.91 0.53
C ASN A 375 11.63 1.02 1.43
N ALA A 376 12.62 0.35 0.84
CA ALA A 376 13.54 -0.52 1.58
C ALA A 376 14.99 -0.09 1.33
N HIS A 377 15.77 0.04 2.39
CA HIS A 377 17.20 0.37 2.33
C HIS A 377 17.99 -0.49 3.29
N ILE A 378 19.27 -0.73 2.99
CA ILE A 378 20.21 -1.26 3.99
C ILE A 378 21.01 -0.09 4.54
N VAL A 379 21.04 0.03 5.87
CA VAL A 379 21.67 1.14 6.60
C VAL A 379 22.59 0.62 7.70
N LEU A 380 23.48 1.47 8.20
CA LEU A 380 24.15 1.22 9.47
C LEU A 380 23.20 1.60 10.62
N PRO A 381 23.07 0.80 11.71
CA PRO A 381 22.10 1.09 12.76
C PRO A 381 22.28 2.43 13.48
N HIS A 382 23.51 2.97 13.49
CA HIS A 382 23.84 4.27 14.08
C HIS A 382 23.67 5.45 13.11
N GLU A 383 23.46 5.18 11.82
CA GLU A 383 23.27 6.18 10.76
C GLU A 383 22.06 5.81 9.86
N PRO A 384 20.85 5.67 10.42
CA PRO A 384 19.68 5.16 9.67
C PRO A 384 19.19 6.11 8.57
N ALA A 385 19.66 7.35 8.54
CA ALA A 385 19.35 8.33 7.49
C ALA A 385 20.17 8.11 6.21
N ALA A 386 21.33 7.42 6.30
CA ALA A 386 22.25 7.25 5.18
C ALA A 386 22.26 5.79 4.68
N PRO A 387 21.59 5.50 3.55
CA PRO A 387 21.67 4.19 2.91
C PRO A 387 23.11 3.82 2.56
N VAL A 388 23.44 2.54 2.72
CA VAL A 388 24.67 1.98 2.15
C VAL A 388 24.57 2.07 0.63
N ASP A 389 25.70 2.37 -0.01
CA ASP A 389 25.82 2.40 -1.47
C ASP A 389 25.43 1.03 -2.06
N ARG A 390 24.33 0.99 -2.83
CA ARG A 390 23.80 -0.23 -3.44
C ARG A 390 24.75 -0.90 -4.44
N TYR A 391 25.79 -0.21 -4.88
CA TYR A 391 26.81 -0.76 -5.77
C TYR A 391 28.00 -1.37 -5.02
N ARG A 392 27.97 -1.34 -3.68
CA ARG A 392 29.02 -1.94 -2.85
C ARG A 392 28.49 -3.16 -2.09
N PRO A 393 29.27 -4.24 -2.03
CA PRO A 393 28.91 -5.37 -1.19
C PRO A 393 28.96 -4.98 0.28
N LEU A 394 28.13 -5.64 1.10
CA LEU A 394 28.20 -5.50 2.54
C LEU A 394 29.51 -6.10 3.07
N ARG A 395 30.12 -5.43 4.03
CA ARG A 395 31.28 -5.98 4.75
C ARG A 395 30.87 -7.25 5.50
N PRO A 396 31.68 -8.33 5.48
CA PRO A 396 31.36 -9.56 6.21
C PRO A 396 31.19 -9.35 7.72
N ALA A 397 30.37 -10.19 8.34
CA ALA A 397 30.11 -10.23 9.79
C ALA A 397 29.72 -8.89 10.43
N THR A 398 29.24 -7.93 9.64
CA THR A 398 28.97 -6.55 10.06
C THR A 398 27.50 -6.37 10.36
N ARG A 399 27.19 -5.57 11.38
CA ARG A 399 25.81 -5.23 11.74
C ARG A 399 25.28 -4.10 10.86
N TYR A 400 24.15 -4.36 10.24
CA TYR A 400 23.33 -3.45 9.45
C TYR A 400 21.91 -3.44 10.01
N ALA A 401 21.04 -2.65 9.40
CA ALA A 401 19.60 -2.78 9.54
C ALA A 401 18.93 -2.62 8.19
N VAL A 402 17.78 -3.25 8.03
CA VAL A 402 16.87 -3.03 6.90
C VAL A 402 15.90 -1.95 7.33
N ARG A 403 16.00 -0.78 6.70
CA ARG A 403 15.09 0.33 6.90
C ARG A 403 13.90 0.15 5.98
N VAL A 404 12.70 0.00 6.56
CA VAL A 404 11.46 -0.16 5.82
C VAL A 404 10.51 0.98 6.18
N GLY A 405 10.06 1.72 5.17
CA GLY A 405 9.07 2.79 5.31
C GLY A 405 7.99 2.69 4.25
N ILE A 406 6.84 3.33 4.50
CA ILE A 406 5.73 3.39 3.55
C ILE A 406 5.36 4.87 3.36
N GLY A 407 5.58 5.40 2.16
CA GLY A 407 5.40 6.83 1.89
C GLY A 407 5.67 7.15 0.42
N PRO A 408 5.96 8.40 0.04
CA PRO A 408 6.37 8.72 -1.34
C PRO A 408 7.53 7.84 -1.81
N ALA A 409 7.61 7.56 -3.12
CA ALA A 409 8.69 6.76 -3.67
C ALA A 409 10.05 7.44 -3.42
N GLU A 410 10.98 6.72 -2.78
CA GLU A 410 12.33 7.21 -2.52
C GLU A 410 13.28 6.78 -3.64
N ALA A 411 14.01 7.72 -4.25
CA ALA A 411 14.92 7.47 -5.37
C ALA A 411 16.05 6.45 -5.06
N GLY A 412 16.35 6.23 -3.77
CA GLY A 412 17.37 5.28 -3.32
C GLY A 412 16.83 3.92 -2.89
N SER A 413 15.51 3.67 -2.96
CA SER A 413 14.93 2.40 -2.53
C SER A 413 15.58 1.22 -3.28
N LEU A 414 15.81 0.12 -2.56
CA LEU A 414 16.33 -1.12 -3.13
C LEU A 414 15.27 -1.85 -3.96
N ILE A 415 13.98 -1.59 -3.74
CA ILE A 415 12.90 -2.24 -4.47
C ILE A 415 12.84 -1.67 -5.88
N ASP A 416 13.12 -2.51 -6.87
CA ASP A 416 12.99 -2.12 -8.28
C ASP A 416 11.51 -1.96 -8.65
N ARG A 417 11.15 -0.78 -9.17
CA ARG A 417 9.79 -0.42 -9.59
C ARG A 417 8.70 -0.81 -8.56
N PRO A 418 8.73 -0.21 -7.35
CA PRO A 418 7.80 -0.59 -6.29
C PRO A 418 6.35 -0.36 -6.73
N ALA A 419 5.46 -1.32 -6.46
CA ALA A 419 4.03 -1.09 -6.58
C ALA A 419 3.54 -0.09 -5.52
N PRO A 420 2.51 0.72 -5.82
CA PRO A 420 1.89 1.59 -4.82
C PRO A 420 1.40 0.80 -3.60
N PHE A 421 1.74 1.27 -2.40
CA PHE A 421 1.21 0.79 -1.14
C PHE A 421 -0.22 1.32 -0.90
N PRO A 422 -1.19 0.45 -0.61
CA PRO A 422 -2.64 0.72 -0.70
C PRO A 422 -3.26 1.35 0.55
N SER A 423 -2.68 2.44 1.01
CA SER A 423 -3.11 3.01 2.28
C SER A 423 -4.56 3.53 2.33
N ALA A 424 -5.11 3.99 1.20
CA ALA A 424 -6.42 4.63 1.12
C ALA A 424 -7.59 3.64 1.35
N LEU A 425 -7.28 2.35 1.50
CA LEU A 425 -8.19 1.24 1.23
C LEU A 425 -8.18 0.19 2.33
N LEU A 426 -7.35 0.42 3.33
CA LEU A 426 -7.62 -0.08 4.65
C LEU A 426 -8.92 0.58 5.13
N LEU A 427 -9.76 -0.17 5.86
CA LEU A 427 -11.06 0.30 6.34
C LEU A 427 -10.87 1.65 7.02
N PRO A 428 -11.75 2.65 6.83
CA PRO A 428 -11.62 3.93 7.49
C PRO A 428 -11.54 3.73 9.00
N SER A 429 -10.32 3.79 9.53
CA SER A 429 -10.04 3.92 10.93
C SER A 429 -9.88 5.41 11.19
N ALA A 430 -10.55 5.91 12.23
CA ALA A 430 -10.40 7.31 12.62
C ALA A 430 -8.92 7.66 12.86
N ASP A 431 -8.13 6.67 13.28
CA ASP A 431 -6.75 6.85 13.68
C ASP A 431 -5.74 6.29 12.64
N GLY A 432 -6.06 5.18 11.96
CA GLY A 432 -5.15 4.46 11.04
C GLY A 432 -5.01 2.96 11.37
N HIS A 433 -3.98 2.29 10.85
CA HIS A 433 -3.78 0.83 10.96
C HIS A 433 -2.38 0.46 11.42
N TRP A 434 -2.28 -0.54 12.27
CA TRP A 434 -1.00 -1.14 12.65
C TRP A 434 -0.62 -2.25 11.66
N LEU A 435 0.57 -2.13 11.09
CA LEU A 435 1.19 -3.10 10.20
C LEU A 435 2.38 -3.75 10.92
N ASP A 436 2.56 -5.05 10.68
CA ASP A 436 3.74 -5.76 11.12
C ASP A 436 4.69 -5.95 9.95
N VAL A 437 5.91 -5.46 10.09
CA VAL A 437 7.00 -5.66 9.14
C VAL A 437 7.93 -6.73 9.69
N THR A 438 8.17 -7.76 8.90
CA THR A 438 8.96 -8.92 9.28
C THR A 438 10.09 -9.19 8.29
N ALA A 439 11.16 -9.83 8.76
CA ALA A 439 12.36 -10.09 7.97
C ALA A 439 12.91 -11.49 8.26
N ALA A 440 13.30 -12.18 7.19
CA ALA A 440 13.63 -13.58 7.25
C ALA A 440 14.76 -13.92 6.25
N SER A 441 15.77 -14.70 6.66
CA SER A 441 16.92 -15.09 5.81
C SER A 441 17.57 -16.40 6.26
N SER A 442 18.01 -17.23 5.30
CA SER A 442 18.86 -18.42 5.55
C SER A 442 20.34 -18.08 5.52
N ASP A 443 20.69 -17.03 4.78
CA ASP A 443 22.05 -16.69 4.42
C ASP A 443 22.61 -15.59 5.34
N LEU A 444 21.72 -14.85 6.00
CA LEU A 444 22.00 -13.69 6.83
C LEU A 444 21.34 -13.87 8.20
N GLN A 445 21.95 -13.32 9.25
CA GLN A 445 21.33 -13.32 10.57
C GLN A 445 20.43 -12.09 10.68
N VAL A 446 19.14 -12.29 10.92
CA VAL A 446 18.12 -11.24 11.03
C VAL A 446 17.43 -11.27 12.39
N ASP A 447 17.01 -10.09 12.87
CA ASP A 447 16.17 -10.01 14.05
C ASP A 447 14.79 -10.59 13.73
N ARG A 448 14.35 -11.58 14.52
CA ARG A 448 13.06 -12.28 14.32
C ARG A 448 11.86 -11.54 14.94
N ALA A 449 12.10 -10.42 15.61
CA ALA A 449 11.02 -9.65 16.19
C ALA A 449 10.38 -8.79 15.10
N PRO A 450 9.07 -8.90 14.85
CA PRO A 450 8.38 -8.00 13.94
C PRO A 450 8.50 -6.57 14.44
N ALA A 451 8.67 -5.64 13.51
CA ALA A 451 8.63 -4.22 13.79
C ALA A 451 7.25 -3.68 13.40
N ALA A 452 6.65 -2.90 14.30
CA ALA A 452 5.34 -2.31 14.07
C ALA A 452 5.45 -0.96 13.38
N LEU A 453 4.70 -0.78 12.31
CA LEU A 453 4.58 0.46 11.55
C LEU A 453 3.12 0.88 11.54
N PHE A 454 2.83 2.11 11.94
CA PHE A 454 1.48 2.65 11.89
C PHE A 454 1.25 3.38 10.57
N LEU A 455 0.23 2.96 9.84
CA LEU A 455 -0.22 3.60 8.62
C LEU A 455 -1.43 4.50 8.92
N PRO A 456 -1.26 5.83 8.99
CA PRO A 456 -2.39 6.74 9.16
C PRO A 456 -3.28 6.73 7.92
N ARG A 457 -4.53 7.20 8.07
CA ARG A 457 -5.47 7.37 6.95
C ARG A 457 -4.85 8.23 5.83
N HIS A 458 -4.12 9.28 6.19
CA HIS A 458 -3.51 10.25 5.29
C HIS A 458 -2.01 10.38 5.61
N GLY A 459 -1.16 10.49 4.58
CA GLY A 459 0.30 10.70 4.71
C GLY A 459 1.16 9.44 4.95
N ALA A 460 2.47 9.61 5.09
CA ALA A 460 3.39 8.48 5.24
C ALA A 460 3.15 7.69 6.54
N ALA A 461 3.44 6.40 6.51
CA ALA A 461 3.48 5.56 7.68
C ALA A 461 4.62 5.94 8.62
N TRP A 462 4.48 5.58 9.89
CA TRP A 462 5.47 5.90 10.90
C TRP A 462 5.49 4.87 12.04
N ALA A 463 6.65 4.66 12.62
CA ALA A 463 6.84 3.85 13.82
C ALA A 463 6.83 4.75 15.07
N CYS A 464 6.40 4.20 16.20
CA CYS A 464 6.49 4.87 17.49
C CYS A 464 6.60 3.85 18.63
N ARG A 465 6.71 4.33 19.87
CA ARG A 465 6.79 3.49 21.08
C ARG A 465 5.42 3.07 21.65
N CYS A 466 4.30 3.46 21.03
CA CYS A 466 3.00 3.02 21.48
C CYS A 466 2.86 1.51 21.28
N PRO A 467 2.16 0.79 22.18
CA PRO A 467 1.89 -0.63 21.98
C PRO A 467 1.14 -0.86 20.66
N PRO A 468 1.62 -1.75 19.77
CA PRO A 468 0.92 -2.11 18.55
C PRO A 468 -0.51 -2.56 18.83
N GLY A 469 -1.46 -2.17 17.98
CA GLY A 469 -2.90 -2.45 18.17
C GLY A 469 -3.63 -1.46 19.09
N SER A 470 -2.93 -0.52 19.73
CA SER A 470 -3.59 0.57 20.47
C SER A 470 -4.40 1.45 19.53
N SER A 471 -5.64 1.76 19.88
CA SER A 471 -6.50 2.68 19.12
C SER A 471 -6.04 4.15 19.24
N GLN A 472 -5.43 4.52 20.36
CA GLN A 472 -4.96 5.89 20.60
C GLN A 472 -3.45 5.95 20.75
N HIS A 473 -2.83 6.89 20.04
CA HIS A 473 -1.41 7.20 20.20
C HIS A 473 -1.21 8.24 21.30
N ARG A 474 -0.45 7.84 22.33
CA ARG A 474 -0.01 8.74 23.41
C ARG A 474 1.36 9.36 23.14
N CYS A 475 2.05 8.90 22.10
CA CYS A 475 3.33 9.45 21.69
C CYS A 475 3.16 10.82 21.03
N HIS A 476 4.13 11.69 21.25
CA HIS A 476 4.18 12.96 20.57
C HIS A 476 4.52 12.75 19.08
N GLN A 477 4.00 13.59 18.18
CA GLN A 477 4.26 13.45 16.72
C GLN A 477 5.74 13.37 16.37
N PHE A 478 6.56 14.03 17.18
CA PHE A 478 7.99 14.13 16.98
C PHE A 478 8.78 12.90 17.48
N GLU A 479 8.16 12.02 18.26
CA GLU A 479 8.75 10.73 18.66
C GLU A 479 8.56 9.66 17.58
N ARG A 480 7.90 10.01 16.47
CA ARG A 480 7.58 9.13 15.36
C ARG A 480 8.71 9.13 14.34
N THR A 481 9.02 7.97 13.79
CA THR A 481 9.98 7.81 12.67
C THR A 481 9.24 7.34 11.43
N SER A 482 9.60 7.81 10.23
CA SER A 482 8.92 7.39 8.98
C SER A 482 9.23 5.95 8.53
N TYR A 483 9.96 5.20 9.36
CA TYR A 483 10.44 3.86 9.07
C TYR A 483 10.59 3.03 10.33
N VAL A 484 10.65 1.71 10.13
CA VAL A 484 11.15 0.72 11.09
C VAL A 484 12.54 0.24 10.68
N LEU A 485 13.29 -0.29 11.65
CA LEU A 485 14.59 -0.91 11.44
C LEU A 485 14.51 -2.38 11.85
N LEU A 486 14.83 -3.29 10.94
CA LEU A 486 14.96 -4.72 11.21
C LEU A 486 16.46 -5.04 11.27
N GLY A 487 16.95 -5.52 12.41
CA GLY A 487 18.38 -5.80 12.57
C GLY A 487 18.85 -6.89 11.61
N LEU A 488 20.03 -6.67 11.03
CA LEU A 488 20.65 -7.54 10.05
C LEU A 488 22.14 -7.70 10.38
N ARG A 489 22.68 -8.90 10.25
CA ARG A 489 24.12 -9.15 10.23
C ARG A 489 24.46 -9.91 8.96
N SER A 490 25.39 -9.36 8.19
CA SER A 490 25.90 -9.97 6.98
C SER A 490 26.64 -11.28 7.26
N ALA A 491 26.71 -12.15 6.24
CA ALA A 491 27.40 -13.43 6.34
C ALA A 491 28.88 -13.26 6.74
N HIS A 492 29.46 -14.26 7.41
CA HIS A 492 30.88 -14.29 7.75
C HIS A 492 31.77 -14.49 6.52
N THR A 493 31.26 -15.23 5.54
CA THR A 493 31.95 -15.56 4.29
C THR A 493 31.43 -14.69 3.16
N PRO A 494 32.31 -14.20 2.26
CA PRO A 494 31.86 -13.53 1.05
C PRO A 494 30.94 -14.40 0.19
N GLY A 495 29.95 -13.79 -0.44
CA GLY A 495 28.96 -14.45 -1.29
C GLY A 495 27.62 -13.71 -1.32
N THR A 496 26.69 -14.25 -2.10
CA THR A 496 25.32 -13.76 -2.22
C THR A 496 24.47 -14.34 -1.10
N GLY A 497 23.75 -13.49 -0.39
CA GLY A 497 22.68 -13.88 0.53
C GLY A 497 21.33 -13.28 0.11
N ARG A 498 20.24 -13.91 0.55
CA ARG A 498 18.88 -13.45 0.29
C ARG A 498 18.14 -13.15 1.58
N LEU A 499 17.41 -12.05 1.58
CA LEU A 499 16.55 -11.61 2.66
C LEU A 499 15.14 -11.44 2.11
N ARG A 500 14.14 -12.01 2.77
CA ARG A 500 12.73 -11.69 2.50
C ARG A 500 12.24 -10.72 3.56
N VAL A 501 11.48 -9.72 3.13
CA VAL A 501 10.77 -8.81 4.00
C VAL A 501 9.30 -8.86 3.63
N ALA A 502 8.44 -8.91 4.64
CA ALA A 502 7.01 -9.08 4.46
C ALA A 502 6.22 -8.09 5.32
N ILE A 503 5.13 -7.56 4.76
CA ILE A 503 4.24 -6.60 5.42
C ILE A 503 2.91 -7.29 5.65
N HIS A 504 2.48 -7.32 6.91
CA HIS A 504 1.26 -7.97 7.34
C HIS A 504 0.31 -6.99 8.01
N HIS A 505 -0.99 -7.28 7.92
CA HIS A 505 -2.04 -6.62 8.66
C HIS A 505 -2.92 -7.69 9.32
N ARG A 506 -2.95 -7.77 10.66
CA ARG A 506 -3.74 -8.77 11.40
C ARG A 506 -3.49 -10.20 10.92
N GLY A 507 -2.21 -10.54 10.76
CA GLY A 507 -1.76 -11.85 10.26
C GLY A 507 -1.86 -12.02 8.74
N HIS A 508 -2.67 -11.23 8.03
CA HIS A 508 -2.82 -11.28 6.58
C HIS A 508 -1.59 -10.69 5.88
N LEU A 509 -0.93 -11.45 5.01
CA LEU A 509 0.19 -10.97 4.21
C LEU A 509 -0.33 -10.08 3.09
N LEU A 510 0.10 -8.82 3.10
CA LEU A 510 -0.26 -7.85 2.07
C LEU A 510 0.77 -7.83 0.95
N GLN A 511 2.04 -7.85 1.31
CA GLN A 511 3.13 -7.66 0.36
C GLN A 511 4.39 -8.35 0.87
N SER A 512 5.17 -8.94 -0.04
CA SER A 512 6.49 -9.50 0.22
C SER A 512 7.46 -9.11 -0.89
N PHE A 513 8.70 -8.85 -0.48
CA PHE A 513 9.79 -8.56 -1.38
C PHE A 513 11.06 -9.26 -0.92
N GLN A 514 11.88 -9.64 -1.89
CA GLN A 514 13.15 -10.30 -1.68
C GLN A 514 14.29 -9.35 -2.02
N ILE A 515 15.24 -9.18 -1.10
CA ILE A 515 16.46 -8.40 -1.25
C ILE A 515 17.62 -9.37 -1.42
N SER A 516 18.32 -9.26 -2.55
CA SER A 516 19.61 -9.91 -2.79
C SER A 516 20.73 -9.03 -2.26
N VAL A 517 21.64 -9.65 -1.50
CA VAL A 517 22.71 -8.97 -0.77
C VAL A 517 24.05 -9.64 -1.09
N GLU A 518 24.94 -8.94 -1.78
CA GLU A 518 26.33 -9.37 -1.91
C GLU A 518 27.12 -9.01 -0.64
N THR A 519 27.87 -9.98 -0.11
CA THR A 519 28.79 -9.79 1.01
C THR A 519 30.24 -9.98 0.53
N GLY A 520 31.15 -9.06 0.83
CA GLY A 520 32.51 -9.09 0.30
C GLY A 520 33.41 -7.93 0.74
N THR A 521 34.65 -7.89 0.24
CA THR A 521 35.59 -6.80 0.51
C THR A 521 35.57 -5.76 -0.61
N ASP A 522 35.76 -4.48 -0.26
CA ASP A 522 35.77 -3.33 -1.18
C ASP A 522 36.83 -3.45 -2.32
N ALA A 523 37.74 -4.44 -2.25
CA ALA A 523 38.80 -4.67 -3.23
C ALA A 523 38.33 -5.35 -4.53
N MET A 524 37.09 -5.85 -4.59
CA MET A 524 36.51 -6.41 -5.82
C MET A 524 36.02 -5.27 -6.73
N ARG A 525 36.58 -5.20 -7.94
CA ARG A 525 36.29 -4.26 -9.05
C ARG A 525 34.85 -3.75 -9.07
N ALA A 526 34.64 -2.47 -9.39
CA ALA A 526 33.32 -1.89 -9.68
C ALA A 526 32.42 -2.87 -10.47
N TRP A 527 31.37 -3.36 -9.82
CA TRP A 527 30.42 -4.27 -10.46
C TRP A 527 29.57 -3.49 -11.47
N PRO A 528 29.36 -4.00 -12.69
CA PRO A 528 28.45 -3.37 -13.64
C PRO A 528 26.97 -3.45 -13.20
N ALA A 529 26.64 -4.32 -12.24
CA ALA A 529 25.30 -4.48 -11.66
C ALA A 529 25.28 -4.07 -10.17
N ALA A 530 24.11 -3.69 -9.65
CA ALA A 530 23.94 -3.38 -8.24
C ALA A 530 24.25 -4.60 -7.34
N ALA A 531 25.05 -4.39 -6.30
CA ALA A 531 25.40 -5.39 -5.30
C ALA A 531 24.25 -5.66 -4.31
N LEU A 532 23.36 -4.67 -4.16
CA LEU A 532 22.14 -4.73 -3.37
C LEU A 532 20.96 -4.39 -4.29
N TYR A 533 19.98 -5.29 -4.40
CA TYR A 533 18.75 -5.02 -5.14
C TYR A 533 17.60 -5.82 -4.56
N GLY A 534 16.39 -5.28 -4.67
CA GLY A 534 15.16 -5.87 -4.18
C GLY A 534 14.15 -6.05 -5.30
N THR A 535 13.40 -7.15 -5.25
CA THR A 535 12.29 -7.43 -6.15
C THR A 535 11.07 -7.78 -5.33
N GLU A 536 9.96 -7.13 -5.64
CA GLU A 536 8.65 -7.55 -5.13
C GLU A 536 8.29 -8.91 -5.72
N ASP A 537 7.86 -9.86 -4.89
CA ASP A 537 7.54 -11.22 -5.35
C ASP A 537 6.12 -11.67 -4.99
N TYR A 538 5.48 -11.00 -4.04
CA TYR A 538 4.07 -11.14 -3.75
C TYR A 538 3.43 -9.79 -3.44
N ALA A 539 2.30 -9.53 -4.09
CA ALA A 539 1.32 -8.53 -3.69
C ALA A 539 -0.03 -9.23 -3.65
N ASP A 540 -0.78 -9.02 -2.59
CA ASP A 540 -2.11 -9.58 -2.44
C ASP A 540 -3.16 -8.85 -3.30
N SER A 541 -2.87 -7.62 -3.71
CA SER A 541 -3.77 -6.84 -4.56
C SER A 541 -2.97 -5.83 -5.38
N ALA A 542 -3.56 -5.34 -6.48
CA ALA A 542 -2.89 -4.44 -7.41
C ALA A 542 -3.12 -2.97 -7.04
N ASP A 543 -4.32 -2.70 -6.49
CA ASP A 543 -4.73 -1.42 -5.94
C ASP A 543 -5.04 -1.49 -4.44
N PHE A 544 -5.25 -2.70 -3.91
CA PHE A 544 -5.58 -3.06 -2.53
C PHE A 544 -6.76 -2.34 -1.88
N ASN A 545 -7.81 -2.15 -2.68
CA ASN A 545 -9.09 -1.50 -2.36
C ASN A 545 -9.88 -2.14 -1.19
N ASP A 546 -9.50 -3.34 -0.75
CA ASP A 546 -10.31 -4.25 0.05
C ASP A 546 -9.61 -4.80 1.30
N VAL A 547 -8.34 -4.43 1.56
CA VAL A 547 -7.53 -5.07 2.61
C VAL A 547 -8.12 -4.89 4.01
N GLY A 548 -8.80 -3.77 4.26
CA GLY A 548 -9.45 -3.53 5.55
C GLY A 548 -10.63 -4.45 5.84
N THR A 549 -11.36 -4.88 4.81
CA THR A 549 -12.55 -5.72 4.97
C THR A 549 -12.19 -7.18 5.21
N ARG A 550 -10.91 -7.53 5.10
CA ARG A 550 -10.45 -8.90 5.23
C ARG A 550 -10.39 -9.36 6.67
N SER A 551 -10.75 -10.62 6.87
CA SER A 551 -10.68 -11.29 8.15
C SER A 551 -9.22 -11.52 8.56
N PRO A 552 -8.91 -11.54 9.87
CA PRO A 552 -7.59 -11.94 10.33
C PRO A 552 -7.18 -13.33 9.82
N ARG A 553 -5.89 -13.53 9.55
CA ARG A 553 -5.35 -14.86 9.21
C ARG A 553 -4.64 -15.44 10.42
N GLU A 554 -4.82 -16.75 10.64
CA GLU A 554 -4.10 -17.47 11.69
C GLU A 554 -2.65 -17.72 11.29
N LEU A 555 -2.45 -18.03 10.02
CA LEU A 555 -1.19 -18.43 9.45
C LEU A 555 -1.11 -17.82 8.05
N SER A 556 0.04 -17.24 7.75
CA SER A 556 0.37 -16.76 6.42
C SER A 556 1.66 -17.42 5.96
N VAL A 557 1.57 -18.12 4.83
CA VAL A 557 2.67 -18.85 4.21
C VAL A 557 2.99 -18.18 2.89
N VAL A 558 4.26 -17.89 2.64
CA VAL A 558 4.75 -17.45 1.33
C VAL A 558 5.44 -18.60 0.63
N THR A 559 4.96 -19.00 -0.54
CA THR A 559 5.51 -20.12 -1.31
C THR A 559 6.17 -19.63 -2.59
N GLY A 560 7.42 -20.07 -2.86
CA GLY A 560 7.98 -20.05 -4.21
C GLY A 560 9.29 -19.31 -4.45
N ALA A 561 10.26 -19.41 -3.55
CA ALA A 561 11.63 -19.19 -4.03
C ALA A 561 11.95 -20.21 -5.16
N PRO A 562 12.74 -19.86 -6.19
CA PRO A 562 13.07 -20.76 -7.31
C PRO A 562 13.71 -22.10 -6.90
N ASP A 563 14.22 -22.18 -5.66
CA ASP A 563 14.80 -23.37 -5.04
C ASP A 563 13.77 -24.23 -4.26
N GLY A 564 12.49 -23.85 -4.31
CA GLY A 564 11.41 -24.53 -3.60
C GLY A 564 11.25 -24.11 -2.14
N THR A 565 11.86 -23.01 -1.69
CA THR A 565 11.73 -22.53 -0.30
C THR A 565 10.35 -21.94 -0.01
N PHE A 566 9.81 -22.27 1.18
CA PHE A 566 8.59 -21.69 1.77
C PHE A 566 8.91 -20.89 3.03
N TRP A 567 8.20 -19.79 3.25
CA TRP A 567 8.34 -18.95 4.43
C TRP A 567 7.01 -18.97 5.20
N ILE A 568 7.02 -19.25 6.50
CA ILE A 568 5.79 -19.53 7.26
C ILE A 568 5.69 -18.59 8.46
N ARG A 569 4.83 -17.58 8.40
CA ARG A 569 4.55 -16.73 9.56
C ARG A 569 3.30 -17.20 10.28
N TRP A 570 3.41 -17.45 11.58
CA TRP A 570 2.26 -17.77 12.42
C TRP A 570 1.77 -16.58 13.25
N GLY A 571 0.45 -16.40 13.28
CA GLY A 571 -0.25 -15.62 14.29
C GLY A 571 -0.41 -14.13 13.97
N THR A 572 -1.38 -13.52 14.67
CA THR A 572 -1.60 -12.07 14.73
C THR A 572 -0.71 -11.36 15.74
N ASP A 573 -0.09 -12.13 16.63
CA ASP A 573 0.62 -11.60 17.79
C ASP A 573 2.12 -11.54 17.46
N SER A 574 2.75 -10.43 17.81
CA SER A 574 4.10 -10.01 17.40
C SER A 574 5.26 -10.89 17.91
N THR A 575 5.00 -12.12 18.37
CA THR A 575 5.98 -12.95 19.10
C THR A 575 6.42 -14.22 18.38
N GLY A 576 5.90 -14.51 17.18
CA GLY A 576 6.11 -15.80 16.50
C GLY A 576 6.38 -15.70 15.00
N GLU A 577 7.37 -14.91 14.58
CA GLU A 577 7.88 -15.08 13.21
C GLU A 577 8.80 -16.30 13.14
N LEU A 578 8.60 -17.06 12.07
CA LEU A 578 9.22 -18.34 11.88
C LEU A 578 9.67 -18.47 10.43
N SER A 579 10.93 -18.78 10.21
CA SER A 579 11.49 -18.91 8.87
C SER A 579 11.94 -20.34 8.69
N VAL A 580 11.25 -21.04 7.80
CA VAL A 580 11.56 -22.40 7.40
C VAL A 580 12.35 -22.34 6.11
N PHE A 581 13.38 -23.18 5.99
CA PHE A 581 14.09 -23.38 4.74
C PHE A 581 14.02 -24.84 4.39
N THR A 582 13.38 -25.15 3.26
CA THR A 582 13.34 -26.50 2.74
C THR A 582 13.31 -26.46 1.23
N GLY A 583 14.11 -27.32 0.62
CA GLY A 583 14.04 -27.56 -0.81
C GLY A 583 13.01 -28.63 -1.11
N GLU A 584 12.40 -28.54 -2.28
CA GLU A 584 11.43 -29.50 -2.83
C GLU A 584 11.84 -30.97 -2.64
N ALA A 585 13.14 -31.28 -2.80
CA ALA A 585 13.67 -32.64 -2.66
C ALA A 585 13.45 -33.27 -1.28
N GLN A 586 13.33 -32.48 -0.21
CA GLN A 586 13.15 -32.98 1.15
C GLN A 586 11.71 -33.40 1.44
N LEU A 587 10.73 -32.71 0.83
CA LEU A 587 9.30 -32.93 1.05
C LEU A 587 8.62 -33.72 -0.07
N GLY A 588 9.24 -33.78 -1.26
CA GLY A 588 8.64 -34.38 -2.45
C GLY A 588 8.32 -35.88 -2.33
N GLY A 589 9.00 -36.62 -1.44
CA GLY A 589 8.65 -38.00 -1.10
C GLY A 589 7.31 -38.06 -0.37
N ALA A 590 7.24 -37.44 0.81
CA ALA A 590 6.04 -37.44 1.66
C ALA A 590 4.79 -36.90 0.96
N MET A 591 4.94 -35.90 0.08
CA MET A 591 3.82 -35.36 -0.70
C MET A 591 3.31 -36.32 -1.76
N ARG A 592 4.23 -37.02 -2.44
CA ARG A 592 3.87 -38.05 -3.42
C ARG A 592 3.15 -39.20 -2.73
N ASP A 593 3.69 -39.69 -1.62
CA ASP A 593 3.11 -40.75 -0.82
C ASP A 593 1.71 -40.36 -0.31
N PHE A 594 1.52 -39.11 0.15
CA PHE A 594 0.21 -38.60 0.55
C PHE A 594 -0.80 -38.60 -0.61
N ARG A 595 -0.39 -38.11 -1.79
CA ARG A 595 -1.26 -38.08 -2.98
C ARG A 595 -1.62 -39.48 -3.47
N GLU A 596 -0.67 -40.41 -3.44
CA GLU A 596 -0.88 -41.83 -3.77
C GLU A 596 -1.84 -42.49 -2.78
N ALA A 597 -1.64 -42.31 -1.48
CA ALA A 597 -2.57 -42.80 -0.45
C ALA A 597 -3.98 -42.23 -0.58
N LEU A 598 -4.10 -40.95 -0.96
CA LEU A 598 -5.40 -40.31 -1.20
C LEU A 598 -6.09 -40.88 -2.44
N TRP A 599 -5.32 -41.22 -3.47
CA TRP A 599 -5.79 -41.93 -4.65
C TRP A 599 -6.21 -43.37 -4.36
N ASP A 600 -5.46 -44.10 -3.54
CA ASP A 600 -5.83 -45.46 -3.14
C ASP A 600 -7.12 -45.48 -2.32
N ALA A 601 -7.25 -44.56 -1.36
CA ALA A 601 -8.48 -44.36 -0.60
C ALA A 601 -9.67 -44.05 -1.52
N HIS A 602 -9.43 -43.28 -2.58
CA HIS A 602 -10.43 -42.98 -3.59
C HIS A 602 -10.87 -44.22 -4.38
N LEU A 603 -9.93 -45.06 -4.83
CA LEU A 603 -10.23 -46.28 -5.58
C LEU A 603 -11.10 -47.24 -4.77
N ALA A 604 -10.87 -47.34 -3.47
CA ALA A 604 -11.68 -48.15 -2.57
C ALA A 604 -13.12 -47.62 -2.43
N VAL A 605 -13.32 -46.30 -2.42
CA VAL A 605 -14.68 -45.72 -2.42
C VAL A 605 -15.45 -46.11 -3.69
N ILE A 606 -14.78 -46.13 -4.85
CA ILE A 606 -15.43 -46.52 -6.12
C ILE A 606 -15.88 -47.98 -6.07
N SER A 607 -15.03 -48.89 -5.58
CA SER A 607 -15.38 -50.32 -5.50
C SER A 607 -16.53 -50.55 -4.53
N GLN A 608 -16.61 -49.79 -3.43
CA GLN A 608 -17.71 -49.84 -2.48
C GLN A 608 -19.01 -49.23 -3.03
N GLN A 609 -18.97 -48.11 -3.76
CA GLN A 609 -20.16 -47.54 -4.42
C GLN A 609 -20.76 -48.49 -5.47
N GLN A 610 -19.92 -49.25 -6.16
CA GLN A 610 -20.37 -50.32 -7.06
C GLN A 610 -20.96 -51.53 -6.31
N SER A 611 -20.67 -51.65 -5.00
CA SER A 611 -21.16 -52.71 -4.11
C SER A 611 -22.31 -52.25 -3.20
N ALA A 612 -22.78 -50.99 -3.33
CA ALA A 612 -23.75 -50.34 -2.45
C ALA A 612 -25.19 -50.89 -2.53
N ASP A 613 -25.41 -51.99 -3.26
CA ASP A 613 -26.64 -52.79 -3.19
C ASP A 613 -26.72 -53.61 -1.88
N ASP A 614 -25.69 -53.60 -1.02
CA ASP A 614 -25.68 -54.28 0.28
C ASP A 614 -25.59 -53.29 1.47
N PRO A 615 -26.72 -52.85 2.04
CA PRO A 615 -26.77 -51.87 3.14
C PRO A 615 -26.24 -52.40 4.49
N GLY A 616 -25.64 -53.59 4.51
CA GLY A 616 -25.09 -54.22 5.70
C GLY A 616 -23.56 -54.35 5.75
N ASN A 617 -22.79 -53.84 4.78
CA ASN A 617 -21.36 -54.13 4.67
C ASN A 617 -20.51 -53.47 5.80
N PRO A 618 -20.10 -54.22 6.85
CA PRO A 618 -19.29 -53.68 7.95
C PRO A 618 -17.87 -53.34 7.49
N ASP A 619 -17.42 -53.98 6.40
CA ASP A 619 -16.07 -53.82 5.84
C ASP A 619 -15.86 -52.40 5.31
N GLY A 620 -16.92 -51.73 4.85
CA GLY A 620 -16.84 -50.34 4.36
C GLY A 620 -16.42 -49.33 5.44
N GLN A 621 -16.90 -49.49 6.67
CA GLN A 621 -16.51 -48.61 7.78
C GLN A 621 -15.09 -48.91 8.27
N GLN A 622 -14.67 -50.17 8.22
CA GLN A 622 -13.31 -50.58 8.57
C GLN A 622 -12.28 -50.06 7.56
N ASP A 623 -12.57 -50.19 6.26
CA ASP A 623 -11.75 -49.66 5.17
C ASP A 623 -11.61 -48.14 5.24
N TYR A 624 -12.71 -47.42 5.51
CA TYR A 624 -12.69 -45.97 5.72
C TYR A 624 -11.76 -45.55 6.86
N ARG A 625 -11.84 -46.23 8.02
CA ARG A 625 -10.98 -45.96 9.17
C ARG A 625 -9.51 -46.28 8.87
N ALA A 626 -9.24 -47.33 8.09
CA ALA A 626 -7.90 -47.67 7.66
C ALA A 626 -7.30 -46.58 6.74
N HIS A 627 -8.05 -46.10 5.74
CA HIS A 627 -7.61 -45.01 4.88
C HIS A 627 -7.39 -43.71 5.66
N LEU A 628 -8.32 -43.35 6.56
CA LEU A 628 -8.18 -42.17 7.41
C LEU A 628 -6.93 -42.26 8.30
N THR A 629 -6.66 -43.44 8.86
CA THR A 629 -5.44 -43.69 9.65
C THR A 629 -4.19 -43.49 8.81
N HIS A 630 -4.14 -44.10 7.62
CA HIS A 630 -2.99 -44.02 6.74
C HIS A 630 -2.70 -42.58 6.30
N LEU A 631 -3.74 -41.86 5.87
CA LEU A 631 -3.64 -40.44 5.52
C LEU A 631 -3.23 -39.58 6.72
N ALA A 632 -3.70 -39.88 7.94
CA ALA A 632 -3.34 -39.11 9.12
C ALA A 632 -1.86 -39.31 9.47
N LEU A 633 -1.30 -40.50 9.25
CA LEU A 633 0.14 -40.76 9.46
C LEU A 633 1.01 -40.03 8.44
N LEU A 634 0.61 -40.03 7.16
CA LEU A 634 1.31 -39.26 6.12
C LEU A 634 1.17 -37.76 6.33
N GLY A 635 -0.03 -37.29 6.68
CA GLY A 635 -0.31 -35.91 7.06
C GLY A 635 0.49 -35.46 8.28
N ARG A 636 0.70 -36.36 9.25
CA ARG A 636 1.56 -36.11 10.41
C ARG A 636 3.02 -36.02 10.00
N THR A 637 3.48 -36.82 9.04
CA THR A 637 4.82 -36.69 8.47
C THR A 637 5.01 -35.34 7.80
N LEU A 638 4.02 -34.86 7.04
CA LEU A 638 4.03 -33.51 6.48
C LEU A 638 4.10 -32.44 7.58
N TYR A 639 3.27 -32.57 8.63
CA TYR A 639 3.28 -31.68 9.78
C TYR A 639 4.61 -31.68 10.53
N HIS A 640 5.22 -32.85 10.74
CA HIS A 640 6.52 -32.97 11.41
C HIS A 640 7.67 -32.49 10.55
N ALA A 641 7.58 -32.63 9.24
CA ALA A 641 8.56 -32.01 8.35
C ALA A 641 8.49 -30.49 8.49
N LEU A 642 7.28 -29.90 8.46
CA LEU A 642 7.09 -28.48 8.75
C LEU A 642 7.60 -28.10 10.14
N ARG A 643 7.22 -28.84 11.19
CA ARG A 643 7.59 -28.54 12.58
C ARG A 643 9.08 -28.74 12.86
N GLY A 644 9.72 -29.74 12.27
CA GLY A 644 11.15 -30.01 12.42
C GLY A 644 12.01 -28.89 11.86
N MET A 645 11.44 -28.08 10.96
CA MET A 645 12.07 -26.88 10.43
C MET A 645 11.83 -25.65 11.32
N VAL A 646 11.16 -25.80 12.47
CA VAL A 646 10.56 -24.70 13.25
C VAL A 646 10.96 -24.72 14.73
N GLU A 647 11.70 -23.70 15.19
CA GLU A 647 12.02 -23.52 16.62
C GLU A 647 11.46 -22.20 17.21
N PRO A 648 10.75 -22.22 18.38
CA PRO A 648 10.24 -23.35 19.16
C PRO A 648 8.72 -23.52 19.01
N GLY A 649 8.30 -24.46 18.16
CA GLY A 649 6.94 -25.03 18.14
C GLY A 649 5.86 -24.23 17.41
N LEU A 650 5.11 -24.92 16.53
CA LEU A 650 3.84 -24.40 16.01
C LEU A 650 2.86 -24.23 17.19
N PRO A 651 2.24 -23.06 17.36
CA PRO A 651 1.42 -22.79 18.54
C PRO A 651 0.13 -23.61 18.50
N ALA A 652 -0.45 -23.75 19.70
CA ALA A 652 -1.62 -24.58 19.90
C ALA A 652 -2.81 -24.03 19.10
N PRO A 653 -3.52 -24.90 18.36
CA PRO A 653 -4.72 -24.50 17.65
C PRO A 653 -5.82 -23.95 18.57
N THR A 654 -6.64 -23.00 18.09
CA THR A 654 -7.80 -22.48 18.86
C THR A 654 -9.16 -22.87 18.25
N ASP A 655 -10.24 -22.42 18.89
CA ASP A 655 -11.62 -22.80 18.59
C ASP A 655 -12.37 -21.87 17.62
N GLN A 656 -11.74 -20.77 17.16
CA GLN A 656 -12.39 -19.81 16.26
C GLN A 656 -12.25 -20.21 14.79
N PRO A 657 -13.14 -19.72 13.89
CA PRO A 657 -12.95 -19.81 12.45
C PRO A 657 -11.60 -19.18 12.11
N ARG A 658 -10.73 -19.93 11.46
CA ARG A 658 -9.39 -19.46 11.14
C ARG A 658 -9.04 -19.81 9.70
N THR A 659 -8.53 -18.79 9.01
CA THR A 659 -8.06 -18.88 7.64
C THR A 659 -6.55 -19.02 7.63
N ILE A 660 -6.07 -19.99 6.85
CA ILE A 660 -4.67 -20.14 6.49
C ILE A 660 -4.48 -19.53 5.10
N GLN A 661 -3.70 -18.47 5.02
CA GLN A 661 -3.29 -17.88 3.75
C GLN A 661 -2.02 -18.55 3.24
N VAL A 662 -2.05 -19.03 2.00
CA VAL A 662 -0.89 -19.52 1.28
C VAL A 662 -0.63 -18.61 0.09
N ALA A 663 0.08 -17.52 0.34
CA ALA A 663 0.52 -16.57 -0.65
C ALA A 663 1.50 -17.22 -1.64
N ARG A 664 1.04 -17.45 -2.87
CA ARG A 664 1.86 -18.04 -3.93
C ARG A 664 2.53 -16.92 -4.72
N VAL A 665 3.87 -16.84 -4.64
CA VAL A 665 4.63 -15.92 -5.48
C VAL A 665 4.53 -16.34 -6.95
N GLN A 666 4.78 -15.40 -7.86
CA GLN A 666 4.72 -15.68 -9.29
C GLN A 666 5.70 -16.81 -9.68
N ASN A 667 5.24 -17.72 -10.54
CA ASN A 667 6.03 -18.85 -11.05
C ASN A 667 6.48 -19.86 -9.97
N SER A 668 5.82 -19.89 -8.81
CA SER A 668 6.01 -20.99 -7.86
C SER A 668 5.62 -22.30 -8.53
N ALA A 669 6.60 -23.17 -8.76
CA ALA A 669 6.44 -24.45 -9.44
C ALA A 669 6.00 -25.59 -8.49
N TYR A 670 5.74 -25.27 -7.22
CA TYR A 670 5.52 -26.26 -6.18
C TYR A 670 4.21 -26.03 -5.43
N VAL A 671 3.44 -27.12 -5.26
CA VAL A 671 2.19 -27.15 -4.49
C VAL A 671 2.31 -28.13 -3.36
N PHE A 672 2.29 -27.60 -2.14
CA PHE A 672 2.25 -28.39 -0.92
C PHE A 672 0.79 -28.73 -0.56
N PRO A 673 0.47 -29.99 -0.18
CA PRO A 673 -0.92 -30.42 0.09
C PRO A 673 -1.38 -29.92 1.47
N TRP A 674 -1.62 -28.62 1.60
CA TRP A 674 -1.97 -27.96 2.86
C TRP A 674 -3.20 -28.57 3.53
N ALA A 675 -4.18 -29.02 2.76
CA ALA A 675 -5.37 -29.69 3.29
C ALA A 675 -5.04 -31.02 4.00
N GLY A 676 -3.96 -31.69 3.58
CA GLY A 676 -3.51 -32.98 4.09
C GLY A 676 -2.66 -32.93 5.36
N VAL A 677 -2.24 -31.74 5.81
CA VAL A 677 -1.45 -31.59 7.04
C VAL A 677 -2.25 -32.07 8.24
N TYR A 678 -1.69 -32.98 9.04
CA TYR A 678 -2.35 -33.55 10.22
C TYR A 678 -1.59 -33.21 11.51
N ASP A 679 -2.21 -32.46 12.41
CA ASP A 679 -1.53 -31.87 13.58
C ASP A 679 -1.87 -32.51 14.95
N LEU A 680 -2.82 -33.46 15.00
CA LEU A 680 -3.11 -34.18 16.24
C LEU A 680 -2.01 -35.21 16.55
N PRO A 681 -1.66 -35.40 17.83
CA PRO A 681 -0.55 -36.26 18.22
C PRO A 681 -0.92 -37.74 18.02
N LEU A 682 -0.21 -38.39 17.10
CA LEU A 682 -0.20 -39.83 16.92
C LEU A 682 1.22 -40.34 17.13
N ASN A 683 1.38 -41.49 17.78
CA ASN A 683 2.63 -42.26 17.85
C ASN A 683 2.81 -43.10 16.59
N ASP A 684 4.05 -43.49 16.31
CA ASP A 684 4.31 -44.51 15.29
C ASP A 684 3.58 -45.81 15.67
N PRO A 685 2.87 -46.45 14.71
CA PRO A 685 2.17 -47.68 14.99
C PRO A 685 3.18 -48.74 15.40
N ARG A 686 2.93 -49.41 16.52
CA ARG A 686 3.72 -50.57 16.94
C ARG A 686 2.97 -51.82 16.50
N PRO A 687 3.62 -52.80 15.83
CA PRO A 687 2.98 -54.07 15.58
C PRO A 687 2.56 -54.67 16.92
N HIS A 688 1.27 -54.99 17.08
CA HIS A 688 0.76 -55.58 18.30
C HIS A 688 1.37 -56.99 18.42
N PRO A 689 2.16 -57.28 19.46
CA PRO A 689 2.96 -58.51 19.53
C PRO A 689 2.12 -59.79 19.50
N ASP A 690 0.87 -59.72 19.96
CA ASP A 690 0.02 -60.90 20.10
C ASP A 690 -1.03 -61.12 18.98
N THR A 691 -1.27 -60.14 18.09
CA THR A 691 -2.38 -60.23 17.12
C THR A 691 -1.97 -60.02 15.67
N GLY A 692 -0.79 -59.45 15.40
CA GLY A 692 -0.39 -59.08 14.03
C GLY A 692 -1.36 -58.11 13.35
N ALA A 693 -2.23 -57.45 14.12
CA ALA A 693 -3.30 -56.62 13.60
C ALA A 693 -2.77 -55.36 12.91
N ASP A 694 -3.49 -54.93 11.88
CA ASP A 694 -3.19 -53.76 11.05
C ASP A 694 -3.22 -52.46 11.89
N ALA A 695 -2.40 -51.48 11.50
CA ALA A 695 -2.17 -50.22 12.22
C ALA A 695 -3.46 -49.44 12.52
N ALA A 696 -4.52 -49.65 11.74
CA ALA A 696 -5.85 -49.06 11.91
C ALA A 696 -6.49 -49.34 13.29
N HIS A 697 -6.17 -50.48 13.93
CA HIS A 697 -6.74 -50.85 15.24
C HIS A 697 -5.99 -50.26 16.43
N TRP A 698 -4.83 -49.64 16.19
CA TRP A 698 -4.01 -49.06 17.25
C TRP A 698 -4.59 -47.74 17.78
N TYR A 699 -5.17 -46.93 16.91
CA TYR A 699 -5.65 -45.60 17.25
C TYR A 699 -7.09 -45.63 17.76
N LYS A 700 -7.38 -44.84 18.80
CA LYS A 700 -8.75 -44.68 19.30
C LYS A 700 -9.51 -43.74 18.36
N PRO A 701 -10.58 -44.19 17.66
CA PRO A 701 -11.39 -43.30 16.84
C PRO A 701 -12.09 -42.26 17.72
N CYS A 702 -12.11 -41.01 17.26
CA CYS A 702 -12.89 -39.95 17.88
C CYS A 702 -14.40 -40.25 17.75
N PRO A 703 -15.23 -40.02 18.79
CA PRO A 703 -16.67 -40.26 18.73
C PRO A 703 -17.39 -39.54 17.60
N VAL A 704 -16.81 -38.43 17.11
CA VAL A 704 -17.35 -37.67 15.96
C VAL A 704 -17.51 -38.55 14.71
N LEU A 705 -16.71 -39.61 14.54
CA LEU A 705 -16.80 -40.53 13.42
C LEU A 705 -18.08 -41.38 13.45
N ASP A 706 -18.64 -41.64 14.63
CA ASP A 706 -19.85 -42.45 14.80
C ASP A 706 -21.12 -41.57 14.80
N HIS A 707 -20.96 -40.25 14.89
CA HIS A 707 -22.05 -39.28 15.02
C HIS A 707 -21.92 -38.09 14.07
N TRP A 708 -21.21 -38.27 12.95
CA TRP A 708 -20.83 -37.19 12.03
C TRP A 708 -22.01 -36.36 11.54
N GLN A 709 -23.09 -37.01 11.11
CA GLN A 709 -24.30 -36.32 10.63
C GLN A 709 -24.87 -35.36 11.68
N ARG A 710 -25.03 -35.82 12.93
CA ARG A 710 -25.59 -35.03 14.03
C ARG A 710 -24.61 -33.94 14.49
N ASP A 711 -23.36 -34.31 14.71
CA ASP A 711 -22.39 -33.46 15.41
C ASP A 711 -21.67 -32.48 14.47
N VAL A 712 -21.65 -32.75 13.17
CA VAL A 712 -20.98 -31.90 12.16
C VAL A 712 -21.99 -31.27 11.20
N ILE A 713 -22.79 -32.08 10.49
CA ILE A 713 -23.68 -31.55 9.43
C ILE A 713 -24.85 -30.77 10.04
N GLU A 714 -25.63 -31.42 10.91
CA GLU A 714 -26.74 -30.79 11.65
C GLU A 714 -26.23 -29.79 12.70
N GLY A 715 -25.00 -29.99 13.18
CA GLY A 715 -24.30 -29.08 14.09
C GLY A 715 -23.80 -27.78 13.44
N GLY A 716 -24.00 -27.59 12.14
CA GLY A 716 -23.65 -26.35 11.44
C GLY A 716 -22.17 -26.21 11.10
N TYR A 717 -21.50 -27.33 10.79
CA TYR A 717 -20.10 -27.39 10.35
C TYR A 717 -19.11 -26.72 11.34
N PRO A 718 -18.93 -27.23 12.56
CA PRO A 718 -18.05 -26.59 13.54
C PRO A 718 -16.59 -26.54 13.07
N TYR A 719 -15.84 -25.52 13.51
CA TYR A 719 -14.41 -25.32 13.23
C TYR A 719 -13.47 -26.07 14.19
N ALA A 720 -14.03 -26.64 15.25
CA ALA A 720 -13.33 -27.51 16.18
C ALA A 720 -14.14 -28.79 16.39
N CYS A 721 -13.45 -29.89 16.67
CA CYS A 721 -14.13 -31.15 16.99
C CYS A 721 -15.03 -30.95 18.22
N PRO A 722 -16.33 -31.28 18.14
CA PRO A 722 -17.23 -31.25 19.29
C PRO A 722 -16.75 -32.12 20.47
N HIS A 723 -16.00 -33.18 20.17
CA HIS A 723 -15.43 -34.13 21.13
C HIS A 723 -13.97 -33.82 21.51
N ARG A 724 -13.47 -32.62 21.26
CA ARG A 724 -12.05 -32.27 21.52
C ARG A 724 -11.60 -32.55 22.96
N ALA A 725 -12.49 -32.43 23.95
CA ALA A 725 -12.18 -32.66 25.36
C ALA A 725 -11.83 -34.14 25.65
N GLU A 726 -12.26 -35.05 24.78
CA GLU A 726 -11.99 -36.49 24.84
C GLU A 726 -10.71 -36.88 24.10
N HIS A 727 -10.10 -35.95 23.34
CA HIS A 727 -8.86 -36.21 22.63
C HIS A 727 -7.73 -36.49 23.63
N ARG A 728 -6.98 -37.55 23.35
CA ARG A 728 -5.76 -37.97 24.03
C ARG A 728 -4.70 -38.29 22.96
N LEU A 729 -3.47 -38.57 23.38
CA LEU A 729 -2.47 -39.18 22.49
C LEU A 729 -3.08 -40.39 21.77
N ASP A 730 -2.80 -40.55 20.48
CA ASP A 730 -3.33 -41.63 19.64
C ASP A 730 -4.85 -41.59 19.39
N THR A 731 -5.47 -40.41 19.52
CA THR A 731 -6.84 -40.19 19.04
C THR A 731 -6.84 -39.88 17.55
N LEU A 732 -7.49 -40.72 16.75
CA LEU A 732 -7.72 -40.48 15.33
C LEU A 732 -8.98 -39.62 15.17
N CYS A 733 -8.82 -38.38 14.70
CA CYS A 733 -9.93 -37.45 14.49
C CYS A 733 -9.75 -36.71 13.16
N PRO A 734 -10.78 -36.64 12.29
CA PRO A 734 -10.68 -35.86 11.05
C PRO A 734 -10.30 -34.40 11.25
N TYR A 735 -10.68 -33.78 12.36
CA TYR A 735 -10.29 -32.41 12.69
C TYR A 735 -8.79 -32.21 12.95
N GLY A 736 -7.98 -33.28 12.95
CA GLY A 736 -6.53 -33.15 12.87
C GLY A 736 -6.03 -32.72 11.50
N PHE A 737 -6.78 -32.97 10.42
CA PHE A 737 -6.45 -32.45 9.10
C PHE A 737 -6.81 -30.97 8.98
N TRP A 738 -5.87 -30.18 8.48
CA TRP A 738 -6.09 -28.76 8.22
C TRP A 738 -7.24 -28.53 7.23
N GLY A 739 -7.42 -29.41 6.24
CA GLY A 739 -8.45 -29.28 5.21
C GLY A 739 -9.89 -29.42 5.71
N PHE A 740 -10.11 -30.11 6.84
CA PHE A 740 -11.44 -30.23 7.47
C PHE A 740 -11.66 -29.16 8.54
N ARG A 741 -10.57 -28.72 9.17
CA ARG A 741 -10.61 -27.78 10.29
C ARG A 741 -10.59 -26.32 9.88
N TYR A 742 -9.67 -25.94 9.00
CA TYR A 742 -9.41 -24.56 8.63
C TYR A 742 -10.00 -24.22 7.26
N VAL A 743 -10.25 -22.94 7.06
CA VAL A 743 -10.40 -22.39 5.72
C VAL A 743 -8.99 -22.19 5.14
N ILE A 744 -8.73 -22.70 3.95
CA ILE A 744 -7.42 -22.60 3.30
C ILE A 744 -7.60 -21.82 2.01
N GLU A 745 -6.81 -20.77 1.81
CA GLU A 745 -6.75 -20.00 0.57
C GLU A 745 -5.33 -20.06 -0.03
N VAL A 746 -5.25 -20.10 -1.36
CA VAL A 746 -3.96 -20.08 -2.08
C VAL A 746 -3.95 -18.94 -3.13
N PRO A 747 -4.06 -17.67 -2.71
CA PRO A 747 -4.16 -16.56 -3.64
C PRO A 747 -2.86 -16.41 -4.47
N PRO A 748 -2.96 -16.26 -5.80
CA PRO A 748 -1.81 -15.93 -6.62
C PRO A 748 -1.39 -14.45 -6.41
N SER A 749 -0.11 -14.16 -6.63
CA SER A 749 0.41 -12.79 -6.59
C SER A 749 -0.20 -11.85 -7.66
N ALA A 750 -0.52 -10.62 -7.25
CA ALA A 750 -1.15 -9.56 -8.04
C ALA A 750 -0.17 -8.61 -8.77
N LEU A 751 1.14 -8.83 -8.70
CA LEU A 751 2.20 -7.92 -9.22
C LEU A 751 2.13 -7.51 -10.70
N SER A 752 1.24 -8.12 -11.48
CA SER A 752 1.06 -7.82 -12.90
C SER A 752 -0.40 -7.97 -13.32
N ARG A 753 -1.33 -7.91 -12.36
CA ARG A 753 -2.71 -8.38 -12.51
C ARG A 753 -3.70 -7.39 -11.88
N PRO A 754 -5.00 -7.55 -12.11
CA PRO A 754 -6.02 -6.95 -11.26
C PRO A 754 -5.90 -7.49 -9.84
N SER A 755 -6.39 -6.70 -8.89
CA SER A 755 -6.53 -7.07 -7.48
C SER A 755 -7.21 -8.41 -7.26
N LEU A 756 -6.82 -9.12 -6.19
CA LEU A 756 -7.51 -10.33 -5.76
C LEU A 756 -9.00 -10.00 -5.57
N ARG A 757 -9.87 -10.81 -6.18
CA ARG A 757 -11.31 -10.59 -6.12
C ARG A 757 -11.84 -11.16 -4.81
N LEU A 758 -12.71 -10.40 -4.16
CA LEU A 758 -13.54 -10.86 -3.04
C LEU A 758 -15.00 -11.04 -3.45
N GLU A 759 -15.44 -10.42 -4.54
CA GLU A 759 -16.82 -10.50 -5.00
C GLU A 759 -16.88 -10.77 -6.50
N ILE A 760 -17.82 -11.62 -6.90
CA ILE A 760 -18.21 -11.88 -8.28
C ILE A 760 -19.61 -11.29 -8.46
N PRO A 761 -19.74 -10.08 -9.04
CA PRO A 761 -21.02 -9.42 -9.19
C PRO A 761 -21.93 -10.15 -10.18
N TYR A 762 -23.22 -10.24 -9.87
CA TYR A 762 -24.25 -10.72 -10.79
C TYR A 762 -25.53 -9.89 -10.69
N GLY A 763 -26.31 -9.87 -11.78
CA GLY A 763 -27.56 -9.12 -11.85
C GLY A 763 -28.75 -9.91 -11.32
N ASP A 764 -29.83 -9.98 -12.10
CA ASP A 764 -30.98 -10.82 -11.78
C ASP A 764 -30.70 -12.31 -12.00
N THR A 765 -29.82 -12.61 -12.95
CA THR A 765 -29.31 -13.95 -13.21
C THR A 765 -27.79 -13.94 -13.23
N ALA A 766 -27.19 -15.06 -12.86
CA ALA A 766 -25.78 -15.35 -13.05
C ALA A 766 -25.58 -16.29 -14.24
N ASP A 767 -24.37 -16.37 -14.78
CA ASP A 767 -24.01 -17.19 -15.92
C ASP A 767 -22.97 -18.24 -15.53
N LEU A 768 -23.23 -19.47 -16.00
CA LEU A 768 -22.33 -20.61 -15.87
C LEU A 768 -22.03 -21.16 -17.27
N VAL A 769 -20.75 -21.12 -17.67
CA VAL A 769 -20.27 -21.81 -18.87
C VAL A 769 -19.67 -23.14 -18.47
N VAL A 770 -20.11 -24.22 -19.11
CA VAL A 770 -19.63 -25.58 -18.85
C VAL A 770 -18.91 -26.13 -20.06
N GLY A 771 -17.62 -26.41 -19.94
CA GLY A 771 -16.89 -27.27 -20.88
C GLY A 771 -16.96 -28.72 -20.41
N HIS A 772 -17.48 -29.63 -21.23
CA HIS A 772 -17.48 -31.05 -20.87
C HIS A 772 -16.92 -31.96 -21.97
N THR A 773 -16.33 -33.08 -21.54
CA THR A 773 -15.90 -34.12 -22.47
C THR A 773 -17.08 -34.95 -23.01
N LEU A 774 -16.90 -35.48 -24.21
CA LEU A 774 -17.74 -36.50 -24.85
C LEU A 774 -16.93 -37.78 -25.10
N SER A 775 -15.72 -37.90 -24.53
CA SER A 775 -14.91 -39.10 -24.64
C SER A 775 -15.64 -40.29 -24.02
N LYS A 776 -15.67 -41.41 -24.74
CA LYS A 776 -16.30 -42.67 -24.27
C LYS A 776 -15.58 -43.31 -23.08
N ARG A 777 -14.47 -42.72 -22.63
CA ARG A 777 -13.77 -43.11 -21.41
C ARG A 777 -14.49 -42.65 -20.15
N LEU A 778 -15.41 -41.69 -20.26
CA LEU A 778 -16.35 -41.30 -19.22
C LEU A 778 -17.78 -41.74 -19.58
N ASP A 779 -18.62 -41.84 -18.56
CA ASP A 779 -20.05 -42.12 -18.69
C ASP A 779 -20.79 -40.84 -19.12
N VAL A 780 -21.00 -40.70 -20.43
CA VAL A 780 -21.67 -39.52 -21.03
C VAL A 780 -23.12 -39.33 -20.52
N PRO A 781 -23.96 -40.39 -20.37
CA PRO A 781 -25.23 -40.26 -19.65
C PRO A 781 -25.09 -39.67 -18.24
N ALA A 782 -24.11 -40.12 -17.45
CA ALA A 782 -23.88 -39.58 -16.12
C ALA A 782 -23.42 -38.11 -16.13
N ILE A 783 -22.63 -37.68 -17.13
CA ILE A 783 -22.32 -36.26 -17.36
C ILE A 783 -23.62 -35.48 -17.54
N THR A 784 -24.49 -35.94 -18.45
CA THR A 784 -25.76 -35.25 -18.74
C THR A 784 -26.64 -35.16 -17.50
N ALA A 785 -26.77 -36.24 -16.74
CA ALA A 785 -27.53 -36.27 -15.51
C ALA A 785 -26.96 -35.32 -14.44
N HIS A 786 -25.64 -35.23 -14.32
CA HIS A 786 -24.98 -34.29 -13.43
C HIS A 786 -25.22 -32.84 -13.83
N LEU A 787 -25.07 -32.49 -15.11
CA LEU A 787 -25.30 -31.12 -15.58
C LEU A 787 -26.74 -30.67 -15.36
N ASN A 788 -27.72 -31.57 -15.50
CA ASN A 788 -29.10 -31.29 -15.13
C ASN A 788 -29.24 -30.98 -13.63
N ARG A 789 -28.60 -31.77 -12.75
CA ARG A 789 -28.62 -31.50 -11.30
C ARG A 789 -27.94 -30.20 -10.92
N VAL A 790 -26.84 -29.84 -11.58
CA VAL A 790 -26.19 -28.54 -11.37
C VAL A 790 -27.11 -27.40 -11.79
N ALA A 791 -27.76 -27.51 -12.95
CA ALA A 791 -28.73 -26.51 -13.41
C ALA A 791 -29.93 -26.39 -12.44
N ASP A 792 -30.45 -27.51 -11.95
CA ASP A 792 -31.57 -27.54 -11.01
C ASP A 792 -31.22 -26.92 -9.64
N ARG A 793 -29.97 -27.07 -9.18
CA ARG A 793 -29.46 -26.51 -7.92
C ARG A 793 -29.09 -25.03 -7.99
N LEU A 794 -29.10 -24.46 -9.19
CA LEU A 794 -28.72 -23.07 -9.42
C LEU A 794 -29.92 -22.24 -9.93
N PRO A 795 -31.00 -22.10 -9.14
CA PRO A 795 -32.11 -21.23 -9.54
C PRO A 795 -31.60 -19.80 -9.71
N GLY A 796 -31.81 -19.24 -10.91
CA GLY A 796 -31.27 -17.92 -11.28
C GLY A 796 -29.95 -17.96 -12.06
N PHE A 797 -29.44 -19.14 -12.42
CA PHE A 797 -28.33 -19.24 -13.36
C PHE A 797 -28.79 -19.58 -14.77
N THR A 798 -28.13 -18.99 -15.77
CA THR A 798 -28.17 -19.44 -17.16
C THR A 798 -26.97 -20.34 -17.40
N VAL A 799 -27.23 -21.60 -17.72
CA VAL A 799 -26.18 -22.61 -17.97
C VAL A 799 -25.98 -22.80 -19.47
N GLN A 800 -24.77 -22.55 -19.95
CA GLN A 800 -24.35 -22.82 -21.33
C GLN A 800 -23.36 -23.97 -21.37
N SER A 801 -23.73 -25.09 -21.99
CA SER A 801 -22.84 -26.23 -22.19
C SER A 801 -22.12 -26.16 -23.53
N CYS A 802 -20.82 -26.41 -23.52
CA CYS A 802 -19.93 -26.44 -24.66
C CYS A 802 -19.28 -27.83 -24.77
N SER A 803 -19.38 -28.43 -25.95
CA SER A 803 -18.82 -29.75 -26.25
C SER A 803 -17.74 -29.72 -27.33
N SER A 804 -17.13 -28.56 -27.57
CA SER A 804 -15.94 -28.39 -28.41
C SER A 804 -15.04 -27.30 -27.80
N ALA A 805 -13.74 -27.38 -28.05
CA ALA A 805 -12.78 -26.38 -27.61
C ALA A 805 -13.04 -25.01 -28.25
N GLY A 806 -13.44 -24.99 -29.52
CA GLY A 806 -13.79 -23.78 -30.26
C GLY A 806 -14.99 -23.06 -29.66
N ASP A 807 -16.09 -23.77 -29.41
CA ASP A 807 -17.29 -23.18 -28.81
C ASP A 807 -17.02 -22.69 -27.39
N LEU A 808 -16.25 -23.46 -26.62
CA LEU A 808 -15.83 -23.07 -25.28
C LEU A 808 -14.99 -21.78 -25.30
N GLY A 809 -13.98 -21.69 -26.17
CA GLY A 809 -13.16 -20.48 -26.29
C GLY A 809 -13.97 -19.22 -26.61
N HIS A 810 -15.00 -19.34 -27.46
CA HIS A 810 -15.93 -18.24 -27.75
C HIS A 810 -16.87 -17.94 -26.59
N ALA A 811 -17.40 -18.96 -25.90
CA ALA A 811 -18.24 -18.77 -24.73
C ALA A 811 -17.48 -18.05 -23.60
N LEU A 812 -16.21 -18.42 -23.40
CA LEU A 812 -15.33 -17.78 -22.42
C LEU A 812 -14.98 -16.34 -22.76
N ALA A 813 -15.14 -15.89 -24.01
CA ALA A 813 -14.86 -14.49 -24.40
C ALA A 813 -15.84 -13.47 -23.80
N ARG A 814 -16.95 -13.94 -23.21
CA ARG A 814 -17.94 -13.11 -22.50
C ARG A 814 -17.31 -12.42 -21.28
N ARG A 815 -17.67 -11.16 -21.04
CA ARG A 815 -17.09 -10.34 -19.95
C ARG A 815 -17.82 -10.46 -18.61
N ASP A 816 -19.07 -10.90 -18.67
CA ASP A 816 -20.08 -10.89 -17.60
C ASP A 816 -20.25 -12.28 -16.94
N LEU A 817 -19.27 -13.17 -17.10
CA LEU A 817 -19.33 -14.54 -16.58
C LEU A 817 -19.01 -14.62 -15.09
N GLN A 818 -19.89 -15.29 -14.33
CA GLN A 818 -19.68 -15.57 -12.91
C GLN A 818 -18.93 -16.88 -12.68
N LEU A 819 -19.30 -17.94 -13.41
CA LEU A 819 -18.75 -19.27 -13.21
C LEU A 819 -18.32 -19.91 -14.53
N VAL A 820 -17.20 -20.63 -14.46
CA VAL A 820 -16.73 -21.53 -15.52
C VAL A 820 -16.49 -22.90 -14.92
N TYR A 821 -17.06 -23.94 -15.51
CA TYR A 821 -16.94 -25.30 -15.01
C TYR A 821 -16.40 -26.24 -16.10
N PHE A 822 -15.31 -26.92 -15.81
CA PHE A 822 -14.78 -27.99 -16.65
C PHE A 822 -15.10 -29.34 -16.02
N LEU A 823 -15.79 -30.20 -16.76
CA LEU A 823 -16.00 -31.61 -16.42
C LEU A 823 -15.34 -32.48 -17.49
N CYS A 824 -14.07 -32.83 -17.25
CA CYS A 824 -13.18 -33.27 -18.30
C CYS A 824 -12.16 -34.32 -17.83
N HIS A 825 -11.42 -34.89 -18.78
CA HIS A 825 -10.13 -35.49 -18.44
C HIS A 825 -9.09 -34.39 -18.24
N GLY A 826 -8.20 -34.58 -17.28
CA GLY A 826 -6.96 -33.81 -17.16
C GLY A 826 -5.77 -34.73 -17.39
N LEU A 827 -4.79 -34.24 -18.15
CA LEU A 827 -3.56 -34.97 -18.47
C LEU A 827 -2.37 -34.08 -18.15
N ARG A 828 -1.31 -34.65 -17.55
CA ARG A 828 -0.06 -33.93 -17.28
C ARG A 828 0.68 -33.47 -18.54
N GLY A 829 0.35 -34.06 -19.69
CA GLY A 829 0.90 -33.73 -20.99
C GLY A 829 -0.09 -34.06 -22.10
N SER A 830 -0.06 -33.29 -23.19
CA SER A 830 -0.81 -33.60 -24.40
C SER A 830 -0.39 -34.95 -24.99
N ARG A 831 -1.36 -35.75 -25.44
CA ARG A 831 -1.12 -37.00 -26.19
C ARG A 831 -0.50 -36.73 -27.55
N HIS A 832 -0.83 -35.58 -28.14
CA HIS A 832 -0.39 -35.17 -29.47
C HIS A 832 0.95 -34.44 -29.44
N SER A 833 1.27 -33.74 -28.35
CA SER A 833 2.47 -32.93 -28.21
C SER A 833 2.92 -32.84 -26.74
N PRO A 834 3.69 -33.82 -26.24
CA PRO A 834 4.04 -33.93 -24.82
C PRO A 834 4.73 -32.69 -24.22
N HIS A 835 5.35 -31.84 -25.04
CA HIS A 835 6.02 -30.61 -24.62
C HIS A 835 5.08 -29.42 -24.36
N VAL A 836 3.79 -29.54 -24.66
CA VAL A 836 2.80 -28.46 -24.55
C VAL A 836 2.32 -28.26 -23.10
N GLY A 837 2.75 -29.12 -22.17
CA GLY A 837 2.36 -29.07 -20.77
C GLY A 837 0.98 -29.68 -20.52
N PRO A 838 0.34 -29.38 -19.39
CA PRO A 838 -0.93 -29.99 -19.00
C PRO A 838 -2.06 -29.61 -19.97
N VAL A 839 -2.97 -30.56 -20.20
CA VAL A 839 -4.15 -30.38 -21.05
C VAL A 839 -5.42 -30.90 -20.39
N VAL A 840 -6.56 -30.35 -20.81
CA VAL A 840 -7.89 -30.88 -20.52
C VAL A 840 -8.59 -31.31 -21.81
N GLU A 841 -9.32 -32.42 -21.79
CA GLU A 841 -10.07 -32.90 -22.96
C GLU A 841 -11.54 -32.42 -22.92
N ILE A 842 -11.96 -31.62 -23.90
CA ILE A 842 -13.35 -31.15 -24.10
C ILE A 842 -13.88 -31.76 -25.40
N GLY A 843 -15.19 -32.04 -25.46
CA GLY A 843 -15.76 -32.68 -26.64
C GLY A 843 -15.18 -34.06 -26.93
N VAL A 844 -15.02 -34.40 -28.20
CA VAL A 844 -14.51 -35.72 -28.63
C VAL A 844 -12.99 -35.63 -28.85
N ASP A 845 -12.24 -35.95 -27.80
CA ASP A 845 -10.77 -36.01 -27.80
C ASP A 845 -10.08 -34.67 -28.21
N GLU A 846 -10.73 -33.51 -28.01
CA GLU A 846 -10.11 -32.20 -28.25
C GLU A 846 -9.36 -31.73 -27.00
N GLU A 847 -8.04 -31.61 -27.11
CA GLU A 847 -7.17 -31.17 -26.02
C GLU A 847 -7.05 -29.63 -25.98
N ILE A 848 -7.37 -29.03 -24.85
CA ILE A 848 -7.11 -27.62 -24.54
C ILE A 848 -5.89 -27.56 -23.62
N SER A 849 -4.84 -26.87 -24.06
CA SER A 849 -3.63 -26.64 -23.27
C SER A 849 -3.66 -25.30 -22.54
N THR A 850 -2.75 -25.12 -21.58
CA THR A 850 -2.51 -23.82 -20.94
C THR A 850 -2.03 -22.75 -21.93
N ASN A 851 -1.27 -23.15 -22.95
CA ASN A 851 -0.91 -22.28 -24.08
C ASN A 851 -2.13 -21.85 -24.89
N GLN A 852 -3.11 -22.75 -25.10
CA GLN A 852 -4.34 -22.41 -25.82
C GLN A 852 -5.15 -21.32 -25.09
N ILE A 853 -5.22 -21.38 -23.76
CA ILE A 853 -5.83 -20.32 -22.92
C ILE A 853 -5.10 -18.98 -23.12
N THR A 854 -3.76 -19.01 -23.18
CA THR A 854 -2.95 -17.80 -23.42
C THR A 854 -3.20 -17.23 -24.82
N VAL A 855 -3.27 -18.09 -25.84
CA VAL A 855 -3.62 -17.71 -27.22
C VAL A 855 -5.02 -17.11 -27.29
N TRP A 856 -5.99 -17.68 -26.58
CA TRP A 856 -7.33 -17.09 -26.50
C TRP A 856 -7.29 -15.71 -25.84
N ASN A 857 -6.58 -15.56 -24.73
CA ASN A 857 -6.40 -14.26 -24.08
C ASN A 857 -5.80 -13.20 -25.01
N ASP A 858 -4.74 -13.54 -25.72
CA ASP A 858 -3.95 -12.58 -26.52
C ASP A 858 -4.57 -12.28 -27.89
N HIS A 859 -5.43 -13.16 -28.41
CA HIS A 859 -5.94 -13.04 -29.79
C HIS A 859 -7.46 -13.16 -29.93
N LEU A 860 -8.12 -14.00 -29.12
CA LEU A 860 -9.57 -14.18 -29.20
C LEU A 860 -10.31 -13.16 -28.32
N TRP A 861 -9.80 -12.90 -27.12
CA TRP A 861 -10.41 -12.04 -26.11
C TRP A 861 -9.91 -10.58 -26.22
N VAL A 862 -8.80 -10.34 -26.92
CA VAL A 862 -8.14 -9.01 -27.02
C VAL A 862 -9.01 -7.91 -27.64
N ASN A 863 -9.98 -8.27 -28.51
CA ASN A 863 -10.92 -7.31 -29.09
C ASN A 863 -12.00 -6.84 -28.09
N GLN A 864 -11.93 -7.33 -26.85
CA GLN A 864 -12.80 -6.96 -25.74
C GLN A 864 -11.99 -6.18 -24.70
N PRO A 865 -11.78 -4.85 -24.86
CA PRO A 865 -11.16 -4.05 -23.80
C PRO A 865 -11.96 -4.24 -22.52
N GLU A 866 -11.36 -4.62 -21.40
CA GLU A 866 -12.04 -4.99 -20.12
C GLU A 866 -12.51 -6.46 -19.99
N HIS A 867 -11.95 -7.39 -20.78
CA HIS A 867 -12.21 -8.82 -20.58
C HIS A 867 -11.90 -9.25 -19.13
N TRP A 868 -12.92 -9.74 -18.42
CA TRP A 868 -12.90 -10.13 -16.99
C TRP A 868 -12.34 -9.09 -16.02
N SER A 869 -12.29 -7.80 -16.38
CA SER A 869 -11.85 -6.75 -15.47
C SER A 869 -12.95 -6.29 -14.51
N VAL A 870 -14.21 -6.67 -14.73
CA VAL A 870 -15.35 -6.31 -13.87
C VAL A 870 -15.83 -7.53 -13.08
N THR A 871 -16.41 -8.53 -13.75
CA THR A 871 -17.03 -9.67 -13.07
C THR A 871 -16.03 -10.73 -12.63
N ALA A 872 -15.10 -11.11 -13.51
CA ALA A 872 -14.08 -12.15 -13.31
C ALA A 872 -14.65 -13.50 -12.80
N PRO A 873 -14.73 -14.55 -13.63
CA PRO A 873 -15.35 -15.80 -13.19
C PRO A 873 -14.50 -16.56 -12.18
N LEU A 874 -15.16 -17.34 -11.32
CA LEU A 874 -14.52 -18.46 -10.63
C LEU A 874 -14.49 -19.67 -11.56
N VAL A 875 -13.29 -20.22 -11.78
CA VAL A 875 -13.07 -21.37 -12.65
C VAL A 875 -12.95 -22.64 -11.81
N ILE A 876 -13.77 -23.64 -12.08
CA ILE A 876 -13.75 -24.94 -11.41
C ILE A 876 -13.32 -25.98 -12.44
N ILE A 877 -12.21 -26.67 -12.20
CA ILE A 877 -11.66 -27.66 -13.12
C ILE A 877 -11.74 -29.05 -12.50
N ASN A 878 -12.82 -29.76 -12.77
CA ASN A 878 -12.97 -31.16 -12.41
C ASN A 878 -12.37 -32.06 -13.49
N GLY A 879 -11.05 -32.18 -13.41
CA GLY A 879 -10.26 -33.13 -14.19
C GLY A 879 -9.00 -33.52 -13.42
N CYS A 880 -8.48 -34.71 -13.70
CA CYS A 880 -7.31 -35.24 -13.02
C CYS A 880 -6.09 -34.30 -13.08
N HIS A 881 -5.42 -34.08 -11.94
CA HIS A 881 -4.17 -33.30 -11.85
C HIS A 881 -4.25 -31.84 -12.32
N THR A 882 -5.44 -31.25 -12.35
CA THR A 882 -5.66 -29.89 -12.87
C THR A 882 -5.14 -28.79 -11.95
N ALA A 883 -5.01 -29.08 -10.66
CA ALA A 883 -4.38 -28.23 -9.65
C ALA A 883 -2.96 -28.69 -9.27
N GLU A 884 -2.46 -29.78 -9.87
CA GLU A 884 -1.08 -30.20 -9.65
C GLU A 884 -0.15 -29.25 -10.44
N ILE A 885 0.60 -28.44 -9.70
CA ILE A 885 1.68 -27.64 -10.27
C ILE A 885 2.97 -28.44 -10.03
N SER A 886 3.61 -28.83 -11.13
CA SER A 886 4.88 -29.53 -11.09
C SER A 886 5.95 -28.72 -11.84
N PRO A 887 7.23 -28.84 -11.49
CA PRO A 887 8.32 -28.17 -12.20
C PRO A 887 8.40 -28.53 -13.69
N GLU A 888 7.90 -29.70 -14.08
CA GLU A 888 7.85 -30.12 -15.49
C GLU A 888 6.80 -29.36 -16.30
N ALA A 889 5.77 -28.81 -15.64
CA ALA A 889 4.77 -27.96 -16.27
C ALA A 889 5.25 -26.50 -16.31
N LEU A 890 5.68 -26.03 -17.48
CA LEU A 890 6.12 -24.64 -17.67
C LEU A 890 5.04 -23.59 -17.31
N VAL A 891 3.76 -23.93 -17.51
CA VAL A 891 2.59 -23.11 -17.20
C VAL A 891 1.46 -24.00 -16.70
N SER A 892 0.91 -23.69 -15.53
CA SER A 892 -0.25 -24.39 -14.95
C SER A 892 -1.58 -23.77 -15.41
N PHE A 893 -2.69 -24.51 -15.31
CA PHE A 893 -4.02 -23.95 -15.56
C PHE A 893 -4.38 -22.82 -14.60
N VAL A 894 -3.93 -22.94 -13.34
CA VAL A 894 -4.06 -21.88 -12.34
C VAL A 894 -3.43 -20.59 -12.87
N ASP A 895 -2.19 -20.66 -13.37
CA ASP A 895 -1.49 -19.49 -13.91
C ASP A 895 -2.14 -18.96 -15.19
N ALA A 896 -2.57 -19.85 -16.09
CA ALA A 896 -3.20 -19.47 -17.35
C ALA A 896 -4.51 -18.70 -17.13
N PHE A 897 -5.43 -19.22 -16.31
CA PHE A 897 -6.69 -18.54 -16.00
C PHE A 897 -6.50 -17.32 -15.10
N SER A 898 -5.54 -17.34 -14.18
CA SER A 898 -5.25 -16.14 -13.37
C SER A 898 -4.66 -15.02 -14.24
N ARG A 899 -3.84 -15.34 -15.27
CA ARG A 899 -3.36 -14.35 -16.26
C ARG A 899 -4.48 -13.82 -17.14
N ALA A 900 -5.50 -14.64 -17.42
CA ALA A 900 -6.70 -14.23 -18.13
C ALA A 900 -7.65 -13.33 -17.31
N GLY A 901 -7.39 -13.17 -16.00
CA GLY A 901 -8.20 -12.30 -15.13
C GLY A 901 -9.35 -13.00 -14.39
N SER A 902 -9.34 -14.34 -14.30
CA SER A 902 -10.30 -15.05 -13.44
C SER A 902 -10.20 -14.60 -11.98
N ALA A 903 -11.33 -14.66 -11.24
CA ALA A 903 -11.35 -14.37 -9.81
C ALA A 903 -10.67 -15.47 -8.98
N GLY A 904 -10.63 -16.69 -9.52
CA GLY A 904 -10.06 -17.84 -8.87
C GLY A 904 -10.08 -19.10 -9.71
N VAL A 905 -9.27 -20.08 -9.29
CA VAL A 905 -9.27 -21.41 -9.89
C VAL A 905 -9.35 -22.47 -8.78
N ILE A 906 -10.29 -23.40 -8.90
CA ILE A 906 -10.39 -24.61 -8.07
C ILE A 906 -10.04 -25.79 -8.97
N GLY A 907 -9.19 -26.70 -8.51
CA GLY A 907 -8.88 -27.93 -9.24
C GLY A 907 -8.47 -29.06 -8.31
N THR A 908 -8.10 -30.21 -8.88
CA THR A 908 -7.72 -31.41 -8.13
C THR A 908 -6.22 -31.72 -8.21
N GLU A 909 -5.62 -32.09 -7.08
CA GLU A 909 -4.19 -32.47 -7.01
C GLU A 909 -3.92 -33.92 -7.44
N ILE A 910 -4.95 -34.76 -7.46
CA ILE A 910 -4.87 -36.17 -7.85
C ILE A 910 -5.88 -36.48 -8.97
N MET A 911 -5.84 -37.72 -9.46
CA MET A 911 -6.91 -38.27 -10.27
C MET A 911 -8.19 -38.41 -9.43
N ILE A 912 -9.35 -38.14 -10.02
CA ILE A 912 -10.65 -38.29 -9.36
C ILE A 912 -11.64 -38.94 -10.34
N ASN A 913 -12.43 -39.89 -9.85
CA ASN A 913 -13.51 -40.55 -10.57
C ASN A 913 -14.62 -39.55 -10.89
N GLN A 914 -15.20 -39.71 -12.08
CA GLN A 914 -16.27 -38.86 -12.57
C GLN A 914 -17.42 -38.64 -11.57
N ASN A 915 -17.91 -39.68 -10.90
CA ASN A 915 -19.06 -39.57 -10.01
C ASN A 915 -18.72 -38.77 -8.75
N VAL A 916 -17.53 -38.99 -8.19
CA VAL A 916 -17.04 -38.24 -7.03
C VAL A 916 -16.73 -36.79 -7.42
N ALA A 917 -16.18 -36.56 -8.62
CA ALA A 917 -15.98 -35.20 -9.13
C ALA A 917 -17.32 -34.47 -9.31
N ALA A 918 -18.30 -35.11 -9.94
CA ALA A 918 -19.65 -34.58 -10.10
C ALA A 918 -20.29 -34.24 -8.75
N GLU A 919 -20.21 -35.15 -7.78
CA GLU A 919 -20.75 -34.94 -6.44
C GLU A 919 -20.04 -33.80 -5.69
N ALA A 920 -18.72 -33.72 -5.75
CA ALA A 920 -17.95 -32.64 -5.14
C ALA A 920 -18.36 -31.28 -5.73
N ALA A 921 -18.51 -31.18 -7.06
CA ALA A 921 -19.00 -29.96 -7.70
C ALA A 921 -20.44 -29.63 -7.27
N GLU A 922 -21.35 -30.60 -7.22
CA GLU A 922 -22.73 -30.38 -6.78
C GLU A 922 -22.82 -29.87 -5.33
N LEU A 923 -21.95 -30.37 -4.44
CA LEU A 923 -21.85 -29.92 -3.05
C LEU A 923 -21.24 -28.52 -2.96
N PHE A 924 -20.09 -28.29 -3.61
CA PHE A 924 -19.43 -26.99 -3.60
C PHE A 924 -20.33 -25.89 -4.18
N ILE A 925 -20.88 -26.11 -5.38
CA ILE A 925 -21.76 -25.16 -6.06
C ILE A 925 -23.00 -24.89 -5.19
N GLY A 926 -23.56 -25.94 -4.57
CA GLY A 926 -24.69 -25.80 -3.66
C GLY A 926 -24.39 -24.87 -2.47
N HIS A 927 -23.21 -24.98 -1.84
CA HIS A 927 -22.83 -24.09 -0.74
C HIS A 927 -22.46 -22.67 -1.20
N PHE A 928 -21.82 -22.55 -2.37
CA PHE A 928 -21.28 -21.29 -2.86
C PHE A 928 -22.34 -20.38 -3.50
N ALA A 929 -23.27 -20.97 -4.25
CA ALA A 929 -24.24 -20.25 -5.07
C ALA A 929 -25.65 -20.23 -4.50
N ASP A 930 -25.85 -20.74 -3.27
CA ASP A 930 -27.09 -20.53 -2.52
C ASP A 930 -27.34 -19.02 -2.32
N PRO A 931 -28.60 -18.55 -2.28
CA PRO A 931 -28.91 -17.15 -1.94
C PRO A 931 -28.32 -16.69 -0.60
N ASP A 932 -28.24 -17.58 0.38
CA ASP A 932 -27.55 -17.42 1.68
C ASP A 932 -26.17 -18.09 1.66
N GLY A 933 -25.59 -18.24 0.47
CA GLY A 933 -24.35 -18.95 0.20
C GLY A 933 -23.16 -18.37 0.95
N VAL A 934 -22.14 -19.21 1.09
CA VAL A 934 -20.92 -18.88 1.81
C VAL A 934 -19.76 -18.66 0.85
N ASP A 935 -18.76 -17.94 1.34
CA ASP A 935 -17.53 -17.65 0.61
C ASP A 935 -16.81 -18.95 0.16
N VAL A 936 -16.01 -18.88 -0.91
CA VAL A 936 -15.34 -20.05 -1.54
C VAL A 936 -14.63 -20.92 -0.51
N GLY A 937 -13.91 -20.30 0.43
CA GLY A 937 -13.15 -21.00 1.45
C GLY A 937 -14.02 -21.89 2.34
N GLU A 938 -15.16 -21.38 2.79
CA GLU A 938 -16.10 -22.14 3.60
C GLU A 938 -16.89 -23.14 2.75
N ALA A 939 -17.26 -22.81 1.51
CA ALA A 939 -17.93 -23.73 0.60
C ALA A 939 -17.08 -24.97 0.30
N ILE A 940 -15.77 -24.81 0.05
CA ILE A 940 -14.83 -25.91 -0.11
C ILE A 940 -14.72 -26.73 1.18
N ARG A 941 -14.64 -26.08 2.35
CA ARG A 941 -14.55 -26.78 3.63
C ARG A 941 -15.80 -27.61 3.90
N ARG A 942 -17.00 -27.06 3.67
CA ARG A 942 -18.27 -27.79 3.83
C ARG A 942 -18.40 -28.96 2.85
N MET A 943 -18.05 -28.76 1.59
CA MET A 943 -17.96 -29.83 0.60
C MET A 943 -17.06 -30.99 1.09
N ARG A 944 -15.90 -30.68 1.67
CA ARG A 944 -15.00 -31.69 2.25
C ARG A 944 -15.66 -32.46 3.39
N LEU A 945 -16.36 -31.77 4.29
CA LEU A 945 -17.05 -32.37 5.43
C LEU A 945 -18.27 -33.22 5.00
N ASP A 946 -18.98 -32.81 3.96
CA ASP A 946 -20.10 -33.56 3.38
C ASP A 946 -19.64 -34.84 2.67
N LEU A 947 -18.54 -34.78 1.92
CA LEU A 947 -17.92 -35.98 1.34
C LEU A 947 -17.45 -36.92 2.46
N LEU A 948 -16.85 -36.36 3.52
CA LEU A 948 -16.39 -37.15 4.65
C LEU A 948 -17.54 -37.84 5.40
N ALA A 949 -18.73 -37.22 5.46
CA ALA A 949 -19.94 -37.83 6.02
C ALA A 949 -20.32 -39.13 5.31
N LYS A 950 -19.90 -39.29 4.05
CA LYS A 950 -20.13 -40.47 3.22
C LYS A 950 -18.93 -41.43 3.21
N GLY A 951 -17.99 -41.26 4.13
CA GLY A 951 -16.75 -42.04 4.19
C GLY A 951 -15.74 -41.67 3.10
N ASN A 952 -15.91 -40.53 2.42
CA ASN A 952 -15.07 -40.13 1.29
C ASN A 952 -14.10 -39.00 1.68
N VAL A 953 -12.82 -39.34 1.78
CA VAL A 953 -11.72 -38.41 2.13
C VAL A 953 -11.21 -37.56 0.96
N THR A 954 -11.66 -37.83 -0.27
CA THR A 954 -11.12 -37.18 -1.48
C THR A 954 -11.38 -35.69 -1.60
N GLY A 955 -12.25 -35.11 -0.76
CA GLY A 955 -12.37 -33.67 -0.65
C GLY A 955 -11.03 -32.98 -0.35
N LEU A 956 -10.08 -33.67 0.30
CA LEU A 956 -8.73 -33.17 0.55
C LEU A 956 -7.91 -32.92 -0.72
N ALA A 957 -8.33 -33.46 -1.87
CA ALA A 957 -7.66 -33.26 -3.16
C ALA A 957 -7.97 -31.92 -3.82
N TYR A 958 -8.99 -31.20 -3.36
CA TYR A 958 -9.44 -29.94 -3.96
C TYR A 958 -8.72 -28.76 -3.32
N THR A 959 -8.13 -27.89 -4.15
CA THR A 959 -7.39 -26.71 -3.68
C THR A 959 -7.93 -25.43 -4.34
N PRO A 960 -8.38 -24.43 -3.55
CA PRO A 960 -8.83 -23.14 -4.08
C PRO A 960 -7.67 -22.14 -4.22
N TYR A 961 -7.32 -21.82 -5.46
CA TYR A 961 -6.34 -20.78 -5.81
C TYR A 961 -7.02 -19.42 -6.00
N CYS A 962 -7.49 -18.85 -4.89
CA CYS A 962 -8.14 -17.54 -4.81
C CYS A 962 -8.22 -17.07 -3.36
N SER A 963 -8.85 -15.92 -3.13
CA SER A 963 -9.27 -15.52 -1.78
C SER A 963 -10.27 -16.53 -1.22
N SER A 964 -10.14 -16.89 0.05
CA SER A 964 -11.17 -17.65 0.75
C SER A 964 -12.48 -16.88 0.90
N GLU A 965 -12.41 -15.55 0.87
CA GLU A 965 -13.54 -14.63 1.05
C GLU A 965 -14.25 -14.30 -0.26
N LEU A 966 -13.82 -14.91 -1.37
CA LEU A 966 -14.49 -14.75 -2.67
C LEU A 966 -15.93 -15.24 -2.56
N ARG A 967 -16.90 -14.42 -2.95
CA ARG A 967 -18.35 -14.75 -2.92
C ARG A 967 -19.09 -14.21 -4.12
N LEU A 968 -20.28 -14.77 -4.39
CA LEU A 968 -21.21 -14.17 -5.35
C LEU A 968 -21.92 -12.98 -4.70
N SER A 969 -21.98 -11.85 -5.40
CA SER A 969 -22.56 -10.60 -4.89
C SER A 969 -23.65 -10.12 -5.84
N ARG A 970 -24.89 -10.03 -5.37
CA ARG A 970 -26.00 -9.54 -6.20
C ARG A 970 -25.95 -8.02 -6.28
N VAL A 971 -25.80 -7.49 -7.49
CA VAL A 971 -25.86 -6.05 -7.73
C VAL A 971 -27.32 -5.67 -7.94
N PRO A 972 -27.90 -4.78 -7.13
CA PRO A 972 -29.27 -4.31 -7.34
C PRO A 972 -29.40 -3.71 -8.74
N ALA A 973 -30.48 -4.03 -9.45
CA ALA A 973 -30.80 -3.37 -10.71
C ALA A 973 -30.84 -1.86 -10.44
N VAL A 974 -29.91 -1.10 -11.05
CA VAL A 974 -29.89 0.35 -10.94
C VAL A 974 -31.22 0.84 -11.50
N GLN A 975 -32.12 1.31 -10.63
CA GLN A 975 -33.37 1.94 -11.05
C GLN A 975 -32.99 3.16 -11.88
N GLY A 976 -33.18 3.04 -13.20
CA GLY A 976 -32.60 3.96 -14.17
C GLY A 976 -32.87 5.43 -13.84
N ALA A 977 -31.80 6.22 -13.77
CA ALA A 977 -31.88 7.64 -14.05
C ALA A 977 -32.57 7.81 -15.41
N GLY A 978 -33.62 8.64 -15.44
CA GLY A 978 -34.54 8.78 -16.56
C GLY A 978 -33.85 8.97 -17.90
N THR A 979 -34.27 8.12 -18.84
CA THR A 979 -34.23 8.26 -20.31
C THR A 979 -33.74 9.62 -20.85
N ALA A 980 -32.55 9.62 -21.43
CA ALA A 980 -32.24 10.48 -22.57
C ALA A 980 -32.34 9.60 -23.83
N GLU A 981 -33.41 9.78 -24.60
CA GLU A 981 -33.65 9.14 -25.88
C GLU A 981 -32.47 9.35 -26.84
N SER A 982 -31.74 8.28 -27.18
CA SER A 982 -30.86 8.29 -28.34
C SER A 982 -31.60 7.74 -29.56
N ARG A 983 -31.72 8.60 -30.57
CA ARG A 983 -32.33 8.31 -31.88
C ARG A 983 -31.65 7.12 -32.54
N ALA A 984 -32.46 6.12 -32.89
CA ALA A 984 -32.09 5.02 -33.77
C ALA A 984 -31.68 5.53 -35.16
N GLY A 985 -30.42 5.28 -35.54
CA GLY A 985 -29.94 5.32 -36.91
C GLY A 985 -30.03 3.94 -37.54
N SER A 986 -30.88 3.79 -38.55
CA SER A 986 -31.09 2.57 -39.31
C SER A 986 -29.85 2.16 -40.12
N ALA A 987 -29.33 0.96 -39.92
CA ALA A 987 -28.42 0.29 -40.86
C ALA A 987 -29.15 -0.89 -41.54
N ARG A 988 -29.10 -0.88 -42.88
CA ARG A 988 -29.73 -1.86 -43.79
C ARG A 988 -29.03 -3.23 -43.74
N PRO A 989 -29.73 -4.34 -44.08
CA PRO A 989 -29.13 -5.66 -44.18
C PRO A 989 -28.35 -5.84 -45.51
N TRP A 990 -27.24 -6.56 -45.45
CA TRP A 990 -26.46 -7.02 -46.61
C TRP A 990 -27.03 -8.34 -47.16
N PRO A 991 -27.09 -8.54 -48.50
CA PRO A 991 -27.76 -9.69 -49.09
C PRO A 991 -26.85 -10.92 -49.16
N ALA A 992 -27.47 -12.08 -48.92
CA ALA A 992 -26.96 -13.38 -49.30
C ALA A 992 -27.13 -13.59 -50.81
N ASP A 993 -26.08 -14.00 -51.51
CA ASP A 993 -26.11 -15.07 -52.51
C ASP A 993 -24.76 -15.22 -53.21
N ARG A 994 -24.27 -16.47 -53.28
CA ARG A 994 -23.71 -17.12 -54.49
C ARG A 994 -23.26 -18.54 -54.16
N THR A 995 -24.17 -19.49 -54.39
CA THR A 995 -23.84 -20.84 -54.86
C THR A 995 -23.10 -20.80 -56.20
N PRO A 996 -22.29 -21.83 -56.49
CA PRO A 996 -22.29 -22.38 -57.83
C PRO A 996 -22.52 -23.91 -57.81
N ALA A 997 -23.44 -24.36 -58.65
CA ALA A 997 -23.64 -25.76 -59.01
C ALA A 997 -23.25 -25.99 -60.48
N GLY A 998 -22.65 -27.14 -60.75
CA GLY A 998 -22.47 -27.78 -62.06
C GLY A 998 -21.07 -27.62 -62.66
N SER A 999 -20.41 -28.64 -63.23
CA SER A 999 -20.82 -30.00 -63.61
C SER A 999 -19.62 -30.79 -64.16
N ALA A 1000 -19.70 -32.14 -64.04
CA ALA A 1000 -19.16 -33.17 -64.95
C ALA A 1000 -17.63 -33.37 -65.07
N GLN A 1001 -17.09 -34.42 -64.42
CA GLN A 1001 -16.84 -35.76 -64.98
C GLN A 1001 -16.37 -36.71 -63.87
#